data_AF-A0A1E8BTN3-F1
#
_entry.id   AF-A0A1E8BTN3-F1
#
_cell.length_a   1.000
_cell.length_b   1.000
_cell.length_c   1.000
_cell.angle_alpha   90.00
_cell.angle_beta   90.00
_cell.angle_gamma   90.00
#
_symmetry.space_group_name_H-M   'P 1'
#
loop_
_entity.id
_entity.type
_entity.pdbx_description
1 polymer ?
#
loop_
_entity_poly.entity_id
_entity_poly.type
_entity_poly.pdbx_seq_one_letter_code
_entity_poly.pdbx_strand_id
1 'polypeptide(L)'
;MKKNKRKHINAMLIAATLSLPFAVYSTPALAAVAIEANKTGYALENGTYDAVIKAYKDKTNEESMAAVYIKDPKLTIEDGKKIVTATLSDSDFFQYLKTEDIHTPGVFHDVKVISEDKKKNGTKVIQFEVGELGKRYNMQMHIYIPTMGYNNKYQVQFEVNTLNLENNVPEKQKENKEDKVEKQEKVANVIVDKKLQQHINKYNLDRKNINEPITKEDLLKIKTLTIYSGEGINEIAGLEYMTNLEKLTLRESNVTDISVISELRHLKYLDLSSNPIESIQPVSKLENLDMLFLRDNKIADLTPLSQMKKIKTLDLIGNNIKDLTPLFTVSSLKEVYLANNQISNLSGIEKLKNVKLLWIGNNKISDVEPISKMSNLIELEIADSEIKDISPLSKLGKLQVLNLEENYISDISALGELTNLHEVNLAANEIFDIRPVQELGKRIWIDIQRQKIFLDEASVDEAIKIPIYNLKGEPLQNINLKSEGATLNNGFIKWNSPGEKIYEFKLDTNSAESKIRFNGMVIQNIVEKQKESENVILDKTLQQHINKENLGRENLNAPITKEDLLQIKTLEILKEKGKEIKDVTGLESMVNLENLTLEGVGLKNIEFISNLKQLNAMNVSHNQIEDITPLSLLKNLQWLNLADNRVKDVSVLGSMLDLISLKLAGNEIRDVRPLIQLGQWFTIDVGRQKIVLNDAKVNEEIQVPVYDLEGETIENIKLTSEAGTLNNGVIKWSTPGEKVYKFELDSEEISIRFNGTVIQNIVEKEEVKEPVKEVEETKEEVKEPVKEVEETKEEVKEPTKEVEETKEEVKEPIKEVEETKEEVKEPVKEVEETKEEVKEPVKEVEETKEEVKEPVKEVEETKGEVKEPVKEVEETKEEVKEPAKEVGETKEVEGTKEEVKEATTRLDQEPKGDNQVGPMKVVGQESTKEKDSNKQHAKKQEENQKSLAATGGQANTSSLLSGLALVLSALSMFVFRKRLFKK
;
A
#
# COMPACT_ATOMS: atom_id res chain seq x y z
N MET A 1 2.02 24.10 18.76
CA MET A 1 3.48 24.13 18.99
C MET A 1 4.23 22.84 18.58
N LYS A 2 3.82 21.61 18.94
CA LYS A 2 4.60 20.41 18.53
C LYS A 2 4.54 20.07 17.02
N LYS A 3 3.49 20.44 16.27
CA LYS A 3 3.51 20.36 14.79
C LYS A 3 4.63 21.25 14.21
N ASN A 4 4.77 22.50 14.67
CA ASN A 4 5.96 23.33 14.38
C ASN A 4 7.27 22.71 14.89
N LYS A 5 7.29 21.74 15.82
CA LYS A 5 8.53 21.00 16.15
C LYS A 5 8.81 19.86 15.17
N ARG A 6 7.87 18.99 14.79
CA ARG A 6 8.12 17.98 13.72
C ARG A 6 8.44 18.66 12.37
N LYS A 7 7.66 19.68 12.00
CA LYS A 7 7.94 20.63 10.88
C LYS A 7 8.97 21.74 11.21
N HIS A 8 9.72 21.63 12.31
CA HIS A 8 11.06 22.23 12.49
C HIS A 8 12.16 21.16 12.59
N ILE A 9 11.87 19.87 12.76
CA ILE A 9 12.88 18.82 12.97
C ILE A 9 13.29 18.22 11.64
N ASN A 10 12.37 17.75 10.79
CA ASN A 10 12.70 17.38 9.40
C ASN A 10 13.25 18.60 8.65
N ALA A 11 12.66 19.75 8.95
CA ALA A 11 13.07 21.09 8.54
C ALA A 11 14.50 21.48 9.00
N MET A 12 14.87 21.29 10.27
CA MET A 12 16.25 21.48 10.75
C MET A 12 17.18 20.41 10.20
N LEU A 13 16.71 19.18 9.95
CA LEU A 13 17.49 18.12 9.33
C LEU A 13 17.87 18.54 7.91
N ILE A 14 16.91 18.98 7.10
CA ILE A 14 17.12 19.57 5.77
C ILE A 14 18.09 20.76 5.86
N ALA A 15 17.82 21.76 6.71
CA ALA A 15 18.67 22.94 6.84
C ALA A 15 20.09 22.64 7.36
N ALA A 16 20.26 21.70 8.29
CA ALA A 16 21.56 21.32 8.86
C ALA A 16 22.36 20.43 7.90
N THR A 17 21.74 19.43 7.29
CA THR A 17 22.40 18.55 6.32
C THR A 17 22.80 19.29 5.04
N LEU A 18 22.12 20.40 4.71
CA LEU A 18 22.51 21.35 3.64
C LEU A 18 23.40 22.51 4.10
N SER A 19 23.83 22.58 5.37
CA SER A 19 24.75 23.63 5.88
C SER A 19 25.97 23.13 6.67
N LEU A 20 26.07 21.83 6.96
CA LEU A 20 27.20 21.24 7.68
C LEU A 20 28.28 20.69 6.73
N PRO A 21 29.52 21.21 6.76
CA PRO A 21 30.68 20.51 6.21
C PRO A 21 31.07 19.40 7.18
N PHE A 22 31.09 18.14 6.72
CA PHE A 22 31.42 17.02 7.60
C PHE A 22 32.62 16.22 7.13
N ALA A 23 33.54 16.01 8.08
CA ALA A 23 34.83 15.40 7.85
C ALA A 23 34.75 14.10 7.03
N VAL A 24 35.61 14.09 6.02
CA VAL A 24 35.83 13.06 5.01
C VAL A 24 36.21 11.74 5.66
N TYR A 25 35.48 10.68 5.31
CA TYR A 25 36.05 9.34 5.17
C TYR A 25 36.02 9.01 3.68
N SER A 26 37.19 9.03 3.06
CA SER A 26 37.37 8.66 1.65
C SER A 26 38.38 7.53 1.56
N THR A 27 37.95 6.39 1.03
CA THR A 27 38.83 5.34 0.54
C THR A 27 38.93 5.49 -0.98
N PRO A 28 39.96 6.18 -1.51
CA PRO A 28 40.13 6.36 -2.96
C PRO A 28 40.60 5.04 -3.60
N ALA A 29 39.64 4.14 -3.85
CA ALA A 29 39.87 2.82 -4.46
C ALA A 29 38.95 2.58 -5.67
N LEU A 30 37.62 2.63 -5.50
CA LEU A 30 36.68 2.31 -6.58
C LEU A 30 36.73 3.30 -7.77
N ALA A 31 37.06 4.57 -7.52
CA ALA A 31 37.16 5.59 -8.56
C ALA A 31 38.25 5.31 -9.62
N ALA A 32 39.23 4.47 -9.31
CA ALA A 32 40.28 4.10 -10.26
C ALA A 32 39.78 3.11 -11.34
N VAL A 33 38.84 2.21 -10.98
CA VAL A 33 38.38 1.11 -11.86
C VAL A 33 37.42 1.64 -12.94
N ALA A 34 36.47 2.51 -12.57
CA ALA A 34 35.54 3.11 -13.52
C ALA A 34 36.23 3.98 -14.60
N ILE A 35 37.38 4.58 -14.28
CA ILE A 35 38.20 5.37 -15.21
C ILE A 35 38.91 4.49 -16.26
N GLU A 36 39.09 3.19 -15.98
CA GLU A 36 39.64 2.22 -16.94
C GLU A 36 38.56 1.64 -17.85
N ALA A 37 37.36 1.35 -17.32
CA ALA A 37 36.21 0.88 -18.09
C ALA A 37 35.83 1.84 -19.23
N ASN A 38 35.69 3.14 -18.94
CA ASN A 38 35.36 4.17 -19.93
C ASN A 38 36.45 4.42 -21.02
N LYS A 39 37.57 3.68 -21.02
CA LYS A 39 38.54 3.67 -22.14
C LYS A 39 38.28 2.57 -23.18
N THR A 40 37.39 1.60 -22.90
CA THR A 40 37.27 0.38 -23.70
C THR A 40 36.16 0.42 -24.77
N GLY A 41 35.26 1.40 -24.73
CA GLY A 41 34.37 1.72 -25.85
C GLY A 41 33.20 0.76 -26.07
N TYR A 42 32.79 -0.03 -25.06
CA TYR A 42 31.55 -0.80 -25.15
C TYR A 42 30.34 0.14 -25.25
N ALA A 43 29.63 0.07 -26.37
CA ALA A 43 28.28 0.62 -26.48
C ALA A 43 27.32 -0.31 -25.71
N LEU A 44 26.52 0.27 -24.82
CA LEU A 44 25.38 -0.42 -24.24
C LEU A 44 24.26 -0.49 -25.28
N GLU A 45 23.55 -1.61 -25.32
CA GLU A 45 22.41 -1.82 -26.22
C GLU A 45 21.17 -1.02 -25.75
N ASN A 46 20.17 -0.87 -26.62
CA ASN A 46 18.91 -0.23 -26.23
C ASN A 46 18.17 -1.13 -25.21
N GLY A 47 17.62 -0.54 -24.16
CA GLY A 47 17.01 -1.27 -23.05
C GLY A 47 16.94 -0.46 -21.75
N THR A 48 16.37 -1.03 -20.69
CA THR A 48 16.28 -0.38 -19.37
C THR A 48 17.08 -1.16 -18.33
N TYR A 49 17.95 -0.44 -17.61
CA TYR A 49 18.89 -0.94 -16.63
C TYR A 49 18.66 -0.29 -15.26
N ASP A 50 18.89 -1.00 -14.16
CA ASP A 50 18.91 -0.39 -12.84
C ASP A 50 20.18 0.47 -12.66
N ALA A 51 20.02 1.65 -12.08
CA ALA A 51 21.08 2.65 -11.95
C ALA A 51 21.32 3.06 -10.49
N VAL A 52 22.39 3.82 -10.28
CA VAL A 52 22.71 4.49 -9.02
C VAL A 52 23.09 5.94 -9.33
N ILE A 53 22.33 6.88 -8.78
CA ILE A 53 22.65 8.30 -8.79
C ILE A 53 23.42 8.61 -7.50
N LYS A 54 24.62 9.19 -7.62
CA LYS A 54 25.31 9.83 -6.48
C LYS A 54 25.32 11.33 -6.70
N ALA A 55 25.03 12.09 -5.65
CA ALA A 55 25.09 13.55 -5.69
C ALA A 55 26.27 14.06 -4.84
N TYR A 56 26.80 15.22 -5.20
CA TYR A 56 27.93 15.92 -4.59
C TYR A 56 27.61 17.40 -4.37
N LYS A 57 28.21 18.03 -3.36
CA LYS A 57 28.10 19.48 -3.15
C LYS A 57 28.87 20.19 -4.28
N ASP A 58 28.33 21.29 -4.82
CA ASP A 58 28.88 22.00 -5.99
C ASP A 58 30.42 22.15 -5.94
N LYS A 59 31.09 21.62 -6.97
CA LYS A 59 32.56 21.65 -7.16
C LYS A 59 33.38 20.93 -6.07
N THR A 60 32.80 19.95 -5.37
CA THR A 60 33.50 19.13 -4.36
C THR A 60 33.40 17.63 -4.63
N ASN A 61 34.08 16.83 -3.79
CA ASN A 61 33.89 15.38 -3.66
C ASN A 61 33.12 15.00 -2.38
N GLU A 62 32.54 15.96 -1.65
CA GLU A 62 31.63 15.65 -0.54
C GLU A 62 30.26 15.28 -1.10
N GLU A 63 29.68 14.16 -0.65
CA GLU A 63 28.35 13.75 -1.06
C GLU A 63 27.28 14.79 -0.66
N SER A 64 26.27 14.92 -1.51
CA SER A 64 25.13 15.81 -1.31
C SER A 64 23.87 15.03 -0.95
N MET A 65 23.19 15.55 0.06
CA MET A 65 21.93 15.04 0.60
C MET A 65 20.78 15.08 -0.41
N ALA A 66 20.96 15.75 -1.55
CA ALA A 66 20.08 15.66 -2.71
C ALA A 66 19.76 14.20 -3.11
N ALA A 67 20.75 13.30 -3.06
CA ALA A 67 20.57 11.88 -3.40
C ALA A 67 19.61 11.14 -2.46
N VAL A 68 19.36 11.63 -1.24
CA VAL A 68 18.41 11.00 -0.31
C VAL A 68 16.96 11.09 -0.83
N TYR A 69 16.64 12.13 -1.60
CA TYR A 69 15.29 12.41 -2.10
C TYR A 69 14.97 11.76 -3.45
N ILE A 70 15.98 11.19 -4.13
CA ILE A 70 15.85 10.57 -5.45
C ILE A 70 16.00 9.06 -5.28
N LYS A 71 14.88 8.33 -5.38
CA LYS A 71 14.78 6.88 -5.20
C LYS A 71 14.69 6.15 -6.54
N ASP A 72 14.95 4.86 -6.50
CA ASP A 72 14.71 3.87 -7.57
C ASP A 72 15.13 4.31 -8.98
N PRO A 73 16.34 4.89 -9.18
CA PRO A 73 16.72 5.40 -10.48
C PRO A 73 16.98 4.27 -11.48
N LYS A 74 16.36 4.37 -12.65
CA LYS A 74 16.59 3.50 -13.80
C LYS A 74 17.16 4.31 -14.97
N LEU A 75 17.99 3.65 -15.76
CA LEU A 75 18.55 4.18 -17.00
C LEU A 75 17.93 3.45 -18.19
N THR A 76 17.20 4.17 -19.03
CA THR A 76 16.74 3.68 -20.34
C THR A 76 17.66 4.21 -21.43
N ILE A 77 18.06 3.33 -22.34
CA ILE A 77 18.87 3.63 -23.51
C ILE A 77 18.01 3.41 -24.75
N GLU A 78 17.87 4.46 -25.55
CA GLU A 78 16.96 4.54 -26.69
C GLU A 78 17.59 5.51 -27.70
N ASP A 79 17.77 5.07 -28.95
CA ASP A 79 18.50 5.79 -30.01
C ASP A 79 19.86 6.41 -29.57
N GLY A 80 20.57 5.73 -28.67
CA GLY A 80 21.85 6.16 -28.09
C GLY A 80 21.75 7.25 -27.01
N LYS A 81 20.57 7.83 -26.80
CA LYS A 81 20.25 8.70 -25.66
C LYS A 81 20.25 7.89 -24.37
N LYS A 82 20.52 8.56 -23.25
CA LYS A 82 20.58 7.94 -21.92
C LYS A 82 19.62 8.68 -21.00
N ILE A 83 18.40 8.17 -20.94
CA ILE A 83 17.28 8.78 -20.25
C ILE A 83 17.20 8.16 -18.86
N VAL A 84 17.32 9.00 -17.83
CA VAL A 84 17.20 8.58 -16.43
C VAL A 84 15.78 8.84 -15.96
N THR A 85 15.15 7.84 -15.34
CA THR A 85 13.88 7.96 -14.63
C THR A 85 14.08 7.63 -13.16
N ALA A 86 13.45 8.39 -12.25
CA ALA A 86 13.62 8.19 -10.81
C ALA A 86 12.42 8.72 -10.00
N THR A 87 12.26 8.24 -8.77
CA THR A 87 11.17 8.63 -7.87
C THR A 87 11.62 9.75 -6.92
N LEU A 88 11.06 10.96 -7.07
CA LEU A 88 11.29 12.09 -6.18
C LEU A 88 10.33 12.05 -4.98
N SER A 89 10.84 11.64 -3.82
CA SER A 89 10.11 11.63 -2.54
C SER A 89 10.05 13.03 -1.90
N ASP A 90 9.00 13.31 -1.12
CA ASP A 90 8.72 14.64 -0.52
C ASP A 90 8.71 15.79 -1.55
N SER A 91 8.21 15.53 -2.77
CA SER A 91 8.22 16.50 -3.88
C SER A 91 7.35 17.73 -3.64
N ASP A 92 6.40 17.70 -2.70
CA ASP A 92 5.66 18.88 -2.20
C ASP A 92 6.60 20.00 -1.68
N PHE A 93 7.87 19.70 -1.34
CA PHE A 93 8.86 20.70 -0.92
C PHE A 93 9.70 21.30 -2.06
N PHE A 94 9.65 20.73 -3.27
CA PHE A 94 10.44 21.17 -4.42
C PHE A 94 9.62 22.13 -5.30
N GLN A 95 9.99 23.41 -5.32
CA GLN A 95 9.42 24.39 -6.26
C GLN A 95 9.92 24.16 -7.69
N TYR A 96 11.15 23.69 -7.82
CA TYR A 96 11.69 23.09 -9.03
C TYR A 96 12.86 22.17 -8.72
N LEU A 97 13.10 21.24 -9.64
CA LEU A 97 14.32 20.46 -9.78
C LEU A 97 14.75 20.56 -11.25
N LYS A 98 15.98 20.97 -11.50
CA LYS A 98 16.53 21.26 -12.84
C LYS A 98 17.86 20.55 -13.04
N THR A 99 18.09 20.02 -14.22
CA THR A 99 19.39 19.47 -14.66
C THR A 99 20.03 20.38 -15.70
N GLU A 100 21.36 20.40 -15.72
CA GLU A 100 22.13 21.10 -16.75
C GLU A 100 21.96 20.43 -18.12
N ASP A 101 21.89 21.24 -19.18
CA ASP A 101 21.79 20.74 -20.56
C ASP A 101 23.07 20.00 -21.00
N ILE A 102 22.91 18.80 -21.55
CA ILE A 102 24.04 17.93 -21.91
C ILE A 102 24.84 18.43 -23.12
N HIS A 103 24.28 19.35 -23.92
CA HIS A 103 24.94 19.95 -25.07
C HIS A 103 25.41 21.40 -24.80
N THR A 104 24.82 22.07 -23.81
CA THR A 104 24.95 23.52 -23.57
C THR A 104 25.26 23.82 -22.10
N PRO A 105 26.51 23.60 -21.63
CA PRO A 105 26.88 23.81 -20.23
C PRO A 105 26.50 25.21 -19.69
N GLY A 106 25.94 25.25 -18.49
CA GLY A 106 25.38 26.45 -17.86
C GLY A 106 23.91 26.76 -18.17
N VAL A 107 23.28 26.07 -19.13
CA VAL A 107 21.82 26.11 -19.34
C VAL A 107 21.16 25.03 -18.46
N PHE A 108 19.98 25.32 -17.89
CA PHE A 108 19.28 24.42 -16.96
C PHE A 108 17.81 24.25 -17.33
N HIS A 109 17.37 23.00 -17.48
CA HIS A 109 15.99 22.62 -17.79
C HIS A 109 15.33 21.93 -16.59
N ASP A 110 14.03 22.17 -16.37
CA ASP A 110 13.27 21.44 -15.36
C ASP A 110 13.15 19.96 -15.74
N VAL A 111 13.25 19.08 -14.74
CA VAL A 111 13.04 17.64 -14.96
C VAL A 111 11.59 17.38 -15.38
N LYS A 112 11.40 16.55 -16.40
CA LYS A 112 10.07 16.17 -16.89
C LYS A 112 9.39 15.27 -15.86
N VAL A 113 8.20 15.62 -15.40
CA VAL A 113 7.39 14.73 -14.54
C VAL A 113 6.64 13.74 -15.44
N ILE A 114 6.77 12.44 -15.14
CA ILE A 114 6.01 11.36 -15.80
C ILE A 114 4.69 11.13 -15.07
N SER A 115 4.72 11.09 -13.74
CA SER A 115 3.53 10.87 -12.90
C SER A 115 3.69 11.52 -11.52
N GLU A 116 2.57 11.77 -10.84
CA GLU A 116 2.50 12.38 -9.51
C GLU A 116 1.45 11.67 -8.64
N ASP A 117 1.89 11.05 -7.54
CA ASP A 117 1.00 10.64 -6.46
C ASP A 117 0.93 11.74 -5.39
N LYS A 118 -0.22 12.42 -5.31
CA LYS A 118 -0.47 13.44 -4.29
C LYS A 118 -0.71 12.86 -2.89
N LYS A 119 -0.91 11.55 -2.71
CA LYS A 119 -1.29 10.96 -1.41
C LYS A 119 -0.09 10.83 -0.46
N LYS A 120 1.04 10.26 -0.88
CA LYS A 120 2.27 10.17 -0.06
C LYS A 120 3.17 11.41 -0.20
N ASN A 121 2.88 12.47 0.57
CA ASN A 121 3.63 13.77 0.62
C ASN A 121 3.93 14.42 -0.76
N GLY A 122 3.18 14.07 -1.80
CA GLY A 122 3.54 14.39 -3.17
C GLY A 122 4.78 13.61 -3.59
N THR A 123 4.62 12.46 -4.22
CA THR A 123 5.72 11.69 -4.82
C THR A 123 5.65 11.82 -6.35
N LYS A 124 6.76 12.16 -7.00
CA LYS A 124 6.83 12.42 -8.44
C LYS A 124 7.82 11.51 -9.14
N VAL A 125 7.40 10.79 -10.17
CA VAL A 125 8.35 10.11 -11.07
C VAL A 125 8.89 11.18 -12.04
N ILE A 126 10.20 11.41 -11.99
CA ILE A 126 10.91 12.44 -12.77
C ILE A 126 11.80 11.81 -13.83
N GLN A 127 12.04 12.54 -14.92
CA GLN A 127 12.81 12.13 -16.09
C GLN A 127 13.74 13.24 -16.58
N PHE A 128 14.99 12.88 -16.90
CA PHE A 128 16.00 13.79 -17.48
C PHE A 128 17.04 13.00 -18.29
N GLU A 129 17.76 13.66 -19.19
CA GLU A 129 18.79 13.03 -20.05
C GLU A 129 20.20 13.23 -19.47
N VAL A 130 21.10 12.26 -19.68
CA VAL A 130 22.54 12.34 -19.39
C VAL A 130 23.35 11.93 -20.63
N GLY A 131 24.61 12.37 -20.74
CA GLY A 131 25.44 12.07 -21.92
C GLY A 131 26.32 10.83 -21.77
N GLU A 132 27.20 10.85 -20.76
CA GLU A 132 28.21 9.82 -20.45
C GLU A 132 27.98 9.30 -19.03
N LEU A 133 28.12 7.98 -18.83
CA LEU A 133 28.00 7.37 -17.50
C LEU A 133 29.29 7.57 -16.69
N GLY A 134 29.15 7.74 -15.38
CA GLY A 134 30.24 8.13 -14.48
C GLY A 134 30.73 9.59 -14.62
N LYS A 135 30.21 10.36 -15.58
CA LYS A 135 30.46 11.80 -15.70
C LYS A 135 29.58 12.59 -14.74
N ARG A 136 30.08 13.74 -14.27
CA ARG A 136 29.34 14.65 -13.40
C ARG A 136 28.62 15.75 -14.18
N TYR A 137 27.37 15.97 -13.81
CA TYR A 137 26.46 16.98 -14.34
C TYR A 137 26.04 17.94 -13.22
N ASN A 138 25.82 19.22 -13.53
CA ASN A 138 25.25 20.14 -12.55
C ASN A 138 23.72 19.98 -12.45
N MET A 139 23.17 20.20 -11.27
CA MET A 139 21.74 20.15 -10.97
C MET A 139 21.39 21.30 -10.01
N GLN A 140 20.25 21.95 -10.23
CA GLN A 140 19.74 23.03 -9.39
C GLN A 140 18.37 22.67 -8.82
N MET A 141 18.12 23.06 -7.57
CA MET A 141 16.83 22.83 -6.91
C MET A 141 16.45 24.01 -6.04
N HIS A 142 15.14 24.21 -5.87
CA HIS A 142 14.58 25.24 -5.00
C HIS A 142 13.65 24.58 -4.00
N ILE A 143 14.12 24.50 -2.75
CA ILE A 143 13.39 23.88 -1.64
C ILE A 143 12.61 24.98 -0.90
N TYR A 144 11.29 24.82 -0.82
CA TYR A 144 10.40 25.72 -0.10
C TYR A 144 9.53 24.95 0.90
N ILE A 145 9.65 25.30 2.18
CA ILE A 145 8.93 24.63 3.26
C ILE A 145 8.26 25.72 4.11
N PRO A 146 6.99 26.08 3.80
CA PRO A 146 6.29 27.20 4.42
C PRO A 146 6.31 27.18 5.96
N THR A 147 6.17 25.99 6.55
CA THR A 147 6.03 25.78 7.99
C THR A 147 7.32 25.94 8.81
N MET A 148 8.45 26.22 8.15
CA MET A 148 9.71 26.64 8.78
C MET A 148 10.25 27.97 8.21
N GLY A 149 9.55 28.62 7.27
CA GLY A 149 10.03 29.82 6.59
C GLY A 149 11.25 29.61 5.68
N TYR A 150 11.53 28.37 5.28
CA TYR A 150 12.72 28.01 4.53
C TYR A 150 12.46 28.10 3.03
N ASN A 151 13.35 28.82 2.35
CA ASN A 151 13.24 29.17 0.95
C ASN A 151 14.68 29.30 0.44
N ASN A 152 15.25 28.19 -0.04
CA ASN A 152 16.66 28.11 -0.41
C ASN A 152 16.85 27.45 -1.77
N LYS A 153 17.85 27.94 -2.51
CA LYS A 153 18.25 27.43 -3.81
C LYS A 153 19.62 26.78 -3.68
N TYR A 154 19.74 25.56 -4.20
CA TYR A 154 20.96 24.78 -4.14
C TYR A 154 21.43 24.44 -5.55
N GLN A 155 22.74 24.47 -5.74
CA GLN A 155 23.40 23.79 -6.85
C GLN A 155 24.17 22.60 -6.28
N VAL A 156 24.06 21.46 -6.95
CA VAL A 156 24.74 20.21 -6.65
C VAL A 156 25.31 19.66 -7.94
N GLN A 157 26.22 18.69 -7.84
CA GLN A 157 26.64 17.87 -8.97
C GLN A 157 26.11 16.45 -8.77
N PHE A 158 25.92 15.69 -9.84
CA PHE A 158 25.56 14.27 -9.74
C PHE A 158 26.24 13.44 -10.83
N GLU A 159 26.52 12.18 -10.52
CA GLU A 159 26.95 11.14 -11.48
C GLU A 159 25.92 10.02 -11.52
N VAL A 160 25.79 9.37 -12.68
CA VAL A 160 24.91 8.22 -12.88
C VAL A 160 25.75 7.04 -13.33
N ASN A 161 25.63 5.91 -12.63
CA ASN A 161 26.31 4.65 -12.92
C ASN A 161 25.25 3.54 -13.03
N THR A 162 25.50 2.49 -13.82
CA THR A 162 24.66 1.28 -13.83
C THR A 162 25.04 0.33 -12.70
N LEU A 163 24.09 -0.53 -12.29
CA LEU A 163 24.38 -1.74 -11.53
C LEU A 163 24.78 -2.87 -12.50
N ASN A 164 25.67 -3.76 -12.04
CA ASN A 164 26.04 -5.03 -12.68
C ASN A 164 26.50 -4.95 -14.16
N LEU A 165 27.74 -4.50 -14.40
CA LEU A 165 28.42 -4.64 -15.70
C LEU A 165 29.55 -5.69 -15.75
N GLU A 166 29.84 -6.38 -14.63
CA GLU A 166 30.94 -7.38 -14.56
C GLU A 166 30.48 -8.84 -14.69
N ASN A 167 29.18 -9.12 -14.62
CA ASN A 167 28.63 -10.49 -14.68
C ASN A 167 28.52 -11.05 -16.11
N ASN A 168 29.61 -11.00 -16.88
CA ASN A 168 29.75 -11.79 -18.10
C ASN A 168 31.21 -12.07 -18.51
N VAL A 169 31.98 -12.68 -17.59
CA VAL A 169 33.26 -13.34 -17.90
C VAL A 169 33.13 -14.83 -17.55
N PRO A 170 33.23 -15.76 -18.52
CA PRO A 170 33.09 -17.19 -18.23
C PRO A 170 34.25 -17.73 -17.39
N GLU A 171 33.93 -18.47 -16.31
CA GLU A 171 34.94 -19.22 -15.55
C GLU A 171 35.54 -20.35 -16.40
N LYS A 172 36.76 -20.14 -16.89
CA LYS A 172 37.67 -21.23 -17.28
C LYS A 172 39.13 -20.77 -17.29
N GLN A 173 40.00 -21.66 -16.80
CA GLN A 173 41.46 -21.53 -16.66
C GLN A 173 41.99 -20.71 -15.49
N LYS A 174 42.15 -21.38 -14.33
CA LYS A 174 43.36 -21.30 -13.50
C LYS A 174 43.45 -22.51 -12.58
N GLU A 175 43.97 -23.61 -13.11
CA GLU A 175 44.37 -24.77 -12.30
C GLU A 175 45.86 -25.08 -12.52
N ASN A 176 46.49 -25.57 -11.46
CA ASN A 176 47.83 -26.17 -11.42
C ASN A 176 49.03 -25.32 -11.87
N LYS A 177 49.85 -24.93 -10.88
CA LYS A 177 51.14 -25.60 -10.69
C LYS A 177 51.38 -25.84 -9.20
N GLU A 178 51.66 -27.10 -8.84
CA GLU A 178 52.34 -27.39 -7.58
C GLU A 178 53.80 -26.91 -7.67
N ASP A 179 54.34 -26.48 -6.53
CA ASP A 179 55.72 -26.79 -6.17
C ASP A 179 55.73 -27.25 -4.70
N LYS A 180 56.53 -28.28 -4.39
CA LYS A 180 56.68 -28.85 -3.04
C LYS A 180 58.06 -28.53 -2.47
N VAL A 181 58.28 -28.92 -1.20
CA VAL A 181 59.53 -28.76 -0.42
C VAL A 181 59.63 -27.34 0.19
N GLU A 182 59.90 -27.13 1.49
CA GLU A 182 60.45 -28.02 2.53
C GLU A 182 59.74 -27.92 3.90
N LYS A 183 60.06 -28.83 4.83
CA LYS A 183 59.46 -28.89 6.18
C LYS A 183 60.08 -27.86 7.14
N GLN A 184 59.26 -26.95 7.66
CA GLN A 184 59.37 -26.44 9.03
C GLN A 184 57.98 -26.29 9.63
N GLU A 185 57.79 -26.69 10.89
CA GLU A 185 56.52 -26.57 11.61
C GLU A 185 56.28 -25.12 12.07
N LYS A 186 55.95 -24.26 11.10
CA LYS A 186 55.30 -22.98 11.39
C LYS A 186 53.80 -23.22 11.58
N VAL A 187 53.31 -22.80 12.74
CA VAL A 187 51.88 -22.80 13.08
C VAL A 187 51.11 -22.01 12.01
N ALA A 188 50.33 -22.72 11.19
CA ALA A 188 49.57 -22.13 10.10
C ALA A 188 48.39 -21.32 10.67
N ASN A 189 48.29 -20.06 10.26
CA ASN A 189 47.16 -19.20 10.60
C ASN A 189 45.92 -19.66 9.83
N VAL A 190 44.84 -20.06 10.54
CA VAL A 190 43.65 -20.62 9.88
C VAL A 190 42.59 -19.59 9.48
N ILE A 191 42.67 -18.36 10.00
CA ILE A 191 41.77 -17.25 9.64
C ILE A 191 42.40 -16.45 8.49
N VAL A 192 41.82 -16.52 7.29
CA VAL A 192 42.41 -15.89 6.08
C VAL A 192 42.31 -14.36 6.13
N ASP A 193 41.13 -13.83 6.47
CA ASP A 193 40.89 -12.40 6.52
C ASP A 193 41.69 -11.73 7.65
N LYS A 194 42.56 -10.79 7.28
CA LYS A 194 43.48 -10.13 8.21
C LYS A 194 42.78 -9.20 9.21
N LYS A 195 41.63 -8.61 8.87
CA LYS A 195 40.85 -7.79 9.81
C LYS A 195 40.16 -8.71 10.83
N LEU A 196 39.60 -9.83 10.38
CA LEU A 196 39.02 -10.86 11.23
C LEU A 196 40.06 -11.48 12.18
N GLN A 197 41.25 -11.82 11.66
CA GLN A 197 42.40 -12.31 12.45
C GLN A 197 42.79 -11.29 13.53
N GLN A 198 42.91 -10.01 13.17
CA GLN A 198 43.25 -8.93 14.10
C GLN A 198 42.18 -8.72 15.17
N HIS A 199 40.90 -8.87 14.84
CA HIS A 199 39.81 -8.78 15.80
C HIS A 199 39.82 -9.94 16.79
N ILE A 200 39.89 -11.18 16.30
CA ILE A 200 39.90 -12.40 17.14
C ILE A 200 41.12 -12.39 18.08
N ASN A 201 42.32 -12.12 17.58
CA ASN A 201 43.51 -12.02 18.41
C ASN A 201 43.34 -10.99 19.54
N LYS A 202 42.76 -9.82 19.23
CA LYS A 202 42.66 -8.68 20.16
C LYS A 202 41.53 -8.82 21.19
N TYR A 203 40.38 -9.38 20.81
CA TYR A 203 39.14 -9.33 21.59
C TYR A 203 38.63 -10.70 22.06
N ASN A 204 39.18 -11.80 21.53
CA ASN A 204 38.80 -13.17 21.91
C ASN A 204 39.97 -13.98 22.49
N LEU A 205 41.21 -13.62 22.19
CA LEU A 205 42.43 -14.30 22.66
C LEU A 205 43.35 -13.40 23.51
N ASP A 206 42.96 -12.14 23.75
CA ASP A 206 43.70 -11.11 24.52
C ASP A 206 45.19 -10.94 24.13
N ARG A 207 45.53 -11.23 22.87
CA ARG A 207 46.91 -11.18 22.35
C ARG A 207 47.36 -9.75 22.08
N LYS A 208 48.54 -9.41 22.61
CA LYS A 208 49.23 -8.14 22.31
C LYS A 208 49.67 -8.02 20.85
N ASN A 209 50.03 -9.14 20.22
CA ASN A 209 50.32 -9.20 18.79
C ASN A 209 49.05 -9.55 18.00
N ILE A 210 48.39 -8.53 17.45
CA ILE A 210 47.15 -8.73 16.69
C ILE A 210 47.35 -9.48 15.36
N ASN A 211 48.59 -9.67 14.88
CA ASN A 211 48.89 -10.41 13.66
C ASN A 211 49.45 -11.83 13.94
N GLU A 212 49.33 -12.32 15.18
CA GLU A 212 49.79 -13.65 15.57
C GLU A 212 48.94 -14.76 14.89
N PRO A 213 49.53 -15.85 14.38
CA PRO A 213 48.77 -16.96 13.82
C PRO A 213 47.73 -17.52 14.80
N ILE A 214 46.51 -17.73 14.31
CA ILE A 214 45.42 -18.36 15.05
C ILE A 214 45.36 -19.84 14.68
N THR A 215 45.31 -20.72 15.67
CA THR A 215 45.21 -22.18 15.45
C THR A 215 43.76 -22.68 15.59
N LYS A 216 43.48 -23.92 15.20
CA LYS A 216 42.16 -24.54 15.42
C LYS A 216 41.87 -24.69 16.92
N GLU A 217 42.88 -25.03 17.71
CA GLU A 217 42.82 -25.14 19.17
C GLU A 217 42.55 -23.79 19.84
N ASP A 218 43.00 -22.67 19.26
CA ASP A 218 42.60 -21.33 19.71
C ASP A 218 41.12 -21.05 19.45
N LEU A 219 40.64 -21.39 18.25
CA LEU A 219 39.25 -21.17 17.85
C LEU A 219 38.24 -22.01 18.66
N LEU A 220 38.61 -23.24 19.02
CA LEU A 220 37.80 -24.11 19.88
C LEU A 220 37.57 -23.55 21.30
N LYS A 221 38.35 -22.55 21.75
CA LYS A 221 38.14 -21.86 23.04
C LYS A 221 37.03 -20.79 22.97
N ILE A 222 36.63 -20.36 21.77
CA ILE A 222 35.76 -19.19 21.58
C ILE A 222 34.29 -19.61 21.57
N LYS A 223 33.52 -19.10 22.54
CA LYS A 223 32.06 -19.29 22.63
C LYS A 223 31.23 -18.13 22.09
N THR A 224 31.81 -16.95 21.98
CA THR A 224 31.15 -15.73 21.50
C THR A 224 32.10 -14.93 20.63
N LEU A 225 31.71 -14.67 19.38
CA LEU A 225 32.37 -13.71 18.49
C LEU A 225 31.43 -12.54 18.26
N THR A 226 31.95 -11.31 18.34
CA THR A 226 31.11 -10.10 18.21
C THR A 226 31.89 -8.97 17.56
N ILE A 227 31.43 -8.61 16.37
CA ILE A 227 31.90 -7.54 15.49
C ILE A 227 30.65 -6.73 15.11
N TYR A 228 30.53 -5.50 15.62
CA TYR A 228 29.40 -4.61 15.30
C TYR A 228 29.69 -3.66 14.13
N SER A 229 30.95 -3.56 13.72
CA SER A 229 31.39 -2.78 12.57
C SER A 229 32.61 -3.46 11.99
N GLY A 230 32.40 -4.29 10.97
CA GLY A 230 33.40 -5.17 10.37
C GLY A 230 33.98 -4.61 9.07
N GLU A 231 34.23 -3.30 9.02
CA GLU A 231 34.71 -2.59 7.83
C GLU A 231 36.03 -3.19 7.30
N GLY A 232 35.95 -3.76 6.08
CA GLY A 232 37.05 -4.44 5.42
C GLY A 232 37.26 -5.90 5.84
N ILE A 233 36.31 -6.52 6.56
CA ILE A 233 36.15 -7.97 6.60
C ILE A 233 35.28 -8.38 5.40
N ASN A 234 35.81 -9.27 4.57
CA ASN A 234 35.14 -9.78 3.36
C ASN A 234 35.04 -11.31 3.37
N GLU A 235 36.04 -11.99 3.94
CA GLU A 235 36.09 -13.44 4.03
C GLU A 235 35.94 -13.90 5.48
N ILE A 236 35.24 -15.01 5.68
CA ILE A 236 35.08 -15.67 6.98
C ILE A 236 35.63 -17.10 7.01
N ALA A 237 36.46 -17.45 6.02
CA ALA A 237 37.19 -18.72 5.98
C ALA A 237 38.06 -18.91 7.25
N GLY A 238 37.92 -20.08 7.86
CA GLY A 238 38.49 -20.43 9.16
C GLY A 238 37.50 -20.30 10.33
N LEU A 239 36.34 -19.64 10.17
CA LEU A 239 35.31 -19.62 11.21
C LEU A 239 34.73 -21.02 11.47
N GLU A 240 34.72 -21.92 10.49
CA GLU A 240 34.19 -23.29 10.61
C GLU A 240 34.84 -24.11 11.73
N TYR A 241 36.04 -23.74 12.19
CA TYR A 241 36.72 -24.38 13.32
C TYR A 241 36.26 -23.89 14.71
N MET A 242 35.43 -22.84 14.80
CA MET A 242 34.81 -22.38 16.05
C MET A 242 33.59 -23.25 16.43
N THR A 243 33.69 -24.58 16.41
CA THR A 243 32.53 -25.48 16.61
C THR A 243 31.84 -25.36 17.97
N ASN A 244 32.51 -24.76 18.97
CA ASN A 244 31.97 -24.42 20.29
C ASN A 244 31.23 -23.06 20.35
N LEU A 245 31.08 -22.35 19.23
CA LEU A 245 30.48 -21.01 19.19
C LEU A 245 28.97 -21.05 19.47
N GLU A 246 28.54 -20.36 20.51
CA GLU A 246 27.12 -20.25 20.90
C GLU A 246 26.50 -18.92 20.43
N LYS A 247 27.33 -17.89 20.20
CA LYS A 247 26.92 -16.59 19.66
C LYS A 247 27.88 -16.06 18.59
N LEU A 248 27.33 -15.68 17.43
CA LEU A 248 28.01 -14.92 16.38
C LEU A 248 27.30 -13.59 16.15
N THR A 249 28.07 -12.51 16.04
CA THR A 249 27.63 -11.20 15.54
C THR A 249 28.69 -10.64 14.61
N LEU A 250 28.33 -10.34 13.38
CA LEU A 250 29.19 -9.81 12.32
C LEU A 250 28.40 -8.82 11.46
N ARG A 251 28.34 -7.56 11.92
CA ARG A 251 27.59 -6.47 11.29
C ARG A 251 28.48 -5.45 10.58
N GLU A 252 27.87 -4.73 9.63
CA GLU A 252 28.52 -3.71 8.80
C GLU A 252 29.81 -4.28 8.15
N SER A 253 29.66 -5.45 7.53
CA SER A 253 30.72 -6.21 6.86
C SER A 253 30.38 -6.40 5.38
N ASN A 254 31.36 -6.83 4.59
CA ASN A 254 31.20 -7.06 3.15
C ASN A 254 31.21 -8.57 2.82
N VAL A 255 30.58 -9.38 3.66
CA VAL A 255 30.54 -10.84 3.53
C VAL A 255 29.33 -11.24 2.68
N THR A 256 29.59 -11.89 1.54
CA THR A 256 28.57 -12.48 0.66
C THR A 256 28.38 -13.97 0.95
N ASP A 257 29.48 -14.74 0.97
CA ASP A 257 29.44 -16.17 1.29
C ASP A 257 29.43 -16.43 2.80
N ILE A 258 28.44 -17.19 3.24
CA ILE A 258 28.26 -17.65 4.62
C ILE A 258 28.29 -19.18 4.75
N SER A 259 28.75 -19.91 3.72
CA SER A 259 28.87 -21.38 3.68
C SER A 259 29.43 -21.99 4.97
N VAL A 260 30.52 -21.43 5.48
CA VAL A 260 31.26 -21.89 6.67
C VAL A 260 30.44 -21.90 7.96
N ILE A 261 29.34 -21.13 8.07
CA ILE A 261 28.54 -21.12 9.30
C ILE A 261 27.77 -22.43 9.50
N SER A 262 27.59 -23.25 8.45
CA SER A 262 26.84 -24.50 8.51
C SER A 262 27.41 -25.54 9.49
N GLU A 263 28.70 -25.45 9.83
CA GLU A 263 29.32 -26.29 10.86
C GLU A 263 29.20 -25.75 12.29
N LEU A 264 28.71 -24.51 12.47
CA LEU A 264 28.55 -23.84 13.76
C LEU A 264 27.25 -24.25 14.48
N ARG A 265 26.96 -25.56 14.50
CA ARG A 265 25.69 -26.17 14.93
C ARG A 265 25.32 -25.92 16.41
N HIS A 266 26.23 -25.36 17.19
CA HIS A 266 26.03 -24.95 18.59
C HIS A 266 25.52 -23.50 18.74
N LEU A 267 25.42 -22.74 17.64
CA LEU A 267 24.88 -21.38 17.64
C LEU A 267 23.44 -21.34 18.14
N LYS A 268 23.19 -20.39 19.05
CA LYS A 268 21.87 -20.00 19.57
C LYS A 268 21.49 -18.59 19.13
N TYR A 269 22.49 -17.74 18.88
CA TYR A 269 22.35 -16.36 18.42
C TYR A 269 23.23 -16.13 17.20
N LEU A 270 22.61 -15.74 16.08
CA LEU A 270 23.31 -15.34 14.86
C LEU A 270 22.81 -13.97 14.40
N ASP A 271 23.75 -13.08 14.10
CA ASP A 271 23.47 -11.71 13.67
C ASP A 271 24.46 -11.31 12.58
N LEU A 272 23.97 -11.21 11.35
CA LEU A 272 24.70 -10.84 10.14
C LEU A 272 24.09 -9.58 9.51
N SER A 273 23.54 -8.69 10.34
CA SER A 273 22.85 -7.48 9.88
C SER A 273 23.79 -6.53 9.12
N SER A 274 23.31 -5.89 8.07
CA SER A 274 24.09 -4.96 7.23
C SER A 274 25.29 -5.65 6.55
N ASN A 275 24.99 -6.66 5.73
CA ASN A 275 25.91 -7.37 4.83
C ASN A 275 25.27 -7.52 3.43
N PRO A 276 26.03 -7.84 2.38
CA PRO A 276 25.49 -8.11 1.03
C PRO A 276 25.01 -9.57 0.83
N ILE A 277 24.42 -10.23 1.84
CA ILE A 277 24.03 -11.65 1.73
C ILE A 277 22.73 -11.79 0.90
N GLU A 278 22.78 -12.68 -0.09
CA GLU A 278 21.64 -13.03 -0.96
C GLU A 278 21.04 -14.40 -0.62
N SER A 279 21.85 -15.36 -0.16
CA SER A 279 21.43 -16.74 0.14
C SER A 279 21.67 -17.12 1.60
N ILE A 280 20.63 -17.65 2.25
CA ILE A 280 20.65 -18.13 3.64
C ILE A 280 20.61 -19.66 3.77
N GLN A 281 20.87 -20.39 2.68
CA GLN A 281 20.90 -21.86 2.65
C GLN A 281 21.76 -22.50 3.78
N PRO A 282 22.94 -21.97 4.16
CA PRO A 282 23.74 -22.51 5.27
C PRO A 282 23.06 -22.45 6.66
N VAL A 283 22.14 -21.51 6.87
CA VAL A 283 21.40 -21.34 8.14
C VAL A 283 20.50 -22.56 8.42
N SER A 284 20.09 -23.31 7.40
CA SER A 284 19.28 -24.53 7.53
C SER A 284 19.92 -25.63 8.41
N LYS A 285 21.23 -25.57 8.66
CA LYS A 285 21.96 -26.53 9.52
C LYS A 285 22.03 -26.10 11.00
N LEU A 286 21.55 -24.91 11.33
CA LEU A 286 21.61 -24.33 12.68
C LEU A 286 20.40 -24.72 13.53
N GLU A 287 20.22 -26.03 13.74
CA GLU A 287 19.08 -26.64 14.46
C GLU A 287 18.87 -26.15 15.90
N ASN A 288 19.82 -25.42 16.48
CA ASN A 288 19.80 -24.90 17.85
C ASN A 288 19.60 -23.38 17.93
N LEU A 289 19.37 -22.70 16.80
CA LEU A 289 19.26 -21.25 16.75
C LEU A 289 17.95 -20.76 17.37
N ASP A 290 18.06 -19.92 18.40
CA ASP A 290 16.93 -19.26 19.08
C ASP A 290 16.61 -17.90 18.44
N MET A 291 17.64 -17.17 17.97
CA MET A 291 17.52 -15.81 17.43
C MET A 291 18.38 -15.63 16.16
N LEU A 292 17.77 -15.04 15.12
CA LEU A 292 18.41 -14.75 13.84
C LEU A 292 18.16 -13.29 13.44
N PHE A 293 19.24 -12.56 13.18
CA PHE A 293 19.19 -11.17 12.68
C PHE A 293 19.92 -11.08 11.33
N LEU A 294 19.17 -10.73 10.30
CA LEU A 294 19.55 -10.68 8.88
C LEU A 294 19.08 -9.36 8.24
N ARG A 295 18.96 -8.31 9.06
CA ARG A 295 18.51 -6.98 8.66
C ARG A 295 19.46 -6.35 7.63
N ASP A 296 18.96 -5.50 6.75
CA ASP A 296 19.73 -4.75 5.73
C ASP A 296 20.64 -5.68 4.90
N ASN A 297 20.03 -6.68 4.28
CA ASN A 297 20.68 -7.64 3.38
C ASN A 297 19.91 -7.66 2.02
N LYS A 298 20.14 -8.67 1.17
CA LYS A 298 19.51 -8.78 -0.16
C LYS A 298 18.57 -9.99 -0.30
N ILE A 299 18.21 -10.64 0.81
CA ILE A 299 17.56 -11.96 0.82
C ILE A 299 16.17 -11.90 0.18
N ALA A 300 15.87 -12.88 -0.67
CA ALA A 300 14.54 -13.07 -1.26
C ALA A 300 13.95 -14.46 -0.97
N ASP A 301 14.79 -15.51 -0.96
CA ASP A 301 14.38 -16.90 -0.65
C ASP A 301 14.39 -17.16 0.86
N LEU A 302 13.22 -17.53 1.41
CA LEU A 302 13.06 -17.95 2.81
C LEU A 302 12.97 -19.47 3.00
N THR A 303 13.05 -20.28 1.94
CA THR A 303 12.98 -21.75 1.97
C THR A 303 13.88 -22.40 3.04
N PRO A 304 15.13 -21.93 3.28
CA PRO A 304 15.99 -22.47 4.35
C PRO A 304 15.42 -22.39 5.76
N LEU A 305 14.56 -21.41 6.03
CA LEU A 305 13.97 -21.17 7.35
C LEU A 305 12.91 -22.24 7.69
N SER A 306 12.30 -22.88 6.68
CA SER A 306 11.24 -23.89 6.86
C SER A 306 11.62 -25.07 7.76
N GLN A 307 12.93 -25.32 7.92
CA GLN A 307 13.50 -26.41 8.73
C GLN A 307 13.79 -26.00 10.20
N MET A 308 13.73 -24.70 10.53
CA MET A 308 14.25 -24.14 11.78
C MET A 308 13.27 -24.26 12.96
N LYS A 309 13.09 -25.47 13.49
CA LYS A 309 12.07 -25.83 14.50
C LYS A 309 12.23 -25.21 15.90
N LYS A 310 13.20 -24.31 16.14
CA LYS A 310 13.49 -23.70 17.45
C LYS A 310 13.53 -22.16 17.49
N ILE A 311 13.62 -21.50 16.34
CA ILE A 311 13.78 -20.04 16.26
C ILE A 311 12.55 -19.33 16.84
N LYS A 312 12.79 -18.33 17.69
CA LYS A 312 11.77 -17.52 18.39
C LYS A 312 11.73 -16.07 17.87
N THR A 313 12.91 -15.53 17.57
CA THR A 313 13.10 -14.13 17.13
C THR A 313 13.77 -14.12 15.76
N LEU A 314 13.12 -13.49 14.78
CA LEU A 314 13.57 -13.41 13.38
C LEU A 314 13.49 -11.95 12.90
N ASP A 315 14.64 -11.33 12.64
CA ASP A 315 14.73 -9.99 12.04
C ASP A 315 15.25 -10.10 10.60
N LEU A 316 14.38 -9.73 9.65
CA LEU A 316 14.58 -9.73 8.20
C LEU A 316 14.28 -8.33 7.61
N ILE A 317 14.28 -7.27 8.43
CA ILE A 317 13.99 -5.90 7.96
C ILE A 317 14.99 -5.45 6.89
N GLY A 318 14.53 -4.81 5.82
CA GLY A 318 15.42 -4.31 4.75
C GLY A 318 15.99 -5.44 3.91
N ASN A 319 15.11 -6.14 3.18
CA ASN A 319 15.45 -7.26 2.29
C ASN A 319 14.52 -7.24 1.05
N ASN A 320 14.59 -8.28 0.21
CA ASN A 320 13.84 -8.41 -1.04
C ASN A 320 12.68 -9.43 -0.96
N ILE A 321 12.15 -9.69 0.24
CA ILE A 321 11.17 -10.74 0.50
C ILE A 321 9.82 -10.41 -0.13
N LYS A 322 9.20 -11.40 -0.77
CA LYS A 322 7.84 -11.34 -1.34
C LYS A 322 6.92 -12.41 -0.79
N ASP A 323 7.42 -13.65 -0.70
CA ASP A 323 6.70 -14.80 -0.19
C ASP A 323 7.03 -15.09 1.29
N LEU A 324 5.99 -15.36 2.08
CA LEU A 324 6.10 -15.74 3.49
C LEU A 324 5.81 -17.23 3.73
N THR A 325 5.43 -17.98 2.70
CA THR A 325 5.04 -19.40 2.79
C THR A 325 6.06 -20.29 3.51
N PRO A 326 7.38 -20.14 3.31
CA PRO A 326 8.39 -20.90 4.06
C PRO A 326 8.38 -20.67 5.58
N LEU A 327 7.84 -19.54 6.07
CA LEU A 327 7.72 -19.26 7.50
C LEU A 327 6.57 -20.03 8.15
N PHE A 328 5.56 -20.46 7.39
CA PHE A 328 4.33 -21.05 7.95
C PHE A 328 4.55 -22.42 8.61
N THR A 329 5.67 -23.10 8.35
CA THR A 329 6.08 -24.31 9.10
C THR A 329 6.80 -23.97 10.42
N VAL A 330 7.29 -22.74 10.57
CA VAL A 330 8.19 -22.28 11.64
C VAL A 330 7.40 -21.87 12.89
N SER A 331 6.58 -22.80 13.37
CA SER A 331 5.65 -22.64 14.49
C SER A 331 6.27 -22.21 15.84
N SER A 332 7.59 -22.19 15.97
CA SER A 332 8.31 -21.71 17.16
C SER A 332 8.42 -20.17 17.27
N LEU A 333 8.15 -19.44 16.18
CA LEU A 333 8.27 -17.98 16.11
C LEU A 333 7.35 -17.25 17.11
N LYS A 334 7.87 -16.15 17.64
CA LYS A 334 7.21 -15.25 18.62
C LYS A 334 7.36 -13.78 18.26
N GLU A 335 8.50 -13.43 17.69
CA GLU A 335 8.90 -12.07 17.32
C GLU A 335 9.38 -12.12 15.87
N VAL A 336 8.68 -11.43 14.98
CA VAL A 336 8.92 -11.45 13.53
C VAL A 336 8.98 -10.02 13.02
N TYR A 337 10.12 -9.66 12.44
CA TYR A 337 10.37 -8.33 11.87
C TYR A 337 10.65 -8.46 10.37
N LEU A 338 9.74 -7.96 9.55
CA LEU A 338 9.67 -8.08 8.08
C LEU A 338 9.48 -6.72 7.39
N ALA A 339 9.52 -5.61 8.13
CA ALA A 339 9.34 -4.28 7.59
C ALA A 339 10.41 -3.89 6.55
N ASN A 340 10.10 -3.01 5.59
CA ASN A 340 10.98 -2.64 4.46
C ASN A 340 11.32 -3.88 3.59
N ASN A 341 10.30 -4.46 2.98
CA ASN A 341 10.40 -5.59 2.05
C ASN A 341 9.45 -5.36 0.85
N GLN A 342 9.10 -6.42 0.10
CA GLN A 342 8.24 -6.36 -1.08
C GLN A 342 6.97 -7.24 -0.91
N ILE A 343 6.53 -7.44 0.33
CA ILE A 343 5.38 -8.29 0.69
C ILE A 343 4.07 -7.58 0.33
N SER A 344 3.12 -8.30 -0.23
CA SER A 344 1.74 -7.84 -0.45
C SER A 344 0.68 -8.85 -0.01
N ASN A 345 0.93 -10.14 -0.22
CA ASN A 345 0.03 -11.22 0.14
C ASN A 345 0.30 -11.73 1.58
N LEU A 346 -0.72 -11.70 2.44
CA LEU A 346 -0.67 -12.22 3.80
C LEU A 346 -1.43 -13.54 4.00
N SER A 347 -1.95 -14.16 2.94
CA SER A 347 -2.69 -15.43 3.00
C SER A 347 -1.84 -16.53 3.64
N GLY A 348 -2.34 -17.17 4.70
CA GLY A 348 -1.63 -18.19 5.46
C GLY A 348 -0.83 -17.67 6.66
N ILE A 349 -0.71 -16.35 6.87
CA ILE A 349 0.03 -15.80 8.03
C ILE A 349 -0.57 -16.23 9.37
N GLU A 350 -1.86 -16.58 9.42
CA GLU A 350 -2.53 -17.12 10.60
C GLU A 350 -1.97 -18.48 11.07
N LYS A 351 -1.16 -19.15 10.25
CA LYS A 351 -0.39 -20.35 10.63
C LYS A 351 0.72 -20.02 11.64
N LEU A 352 1.16 -18.77 11.73
CA LEU A 352 2.15 -18.28 12.71
C LEU A 352 1.54 -18.06 14.12
N LYS A 353 0.80 -19.06 14.61
CA LYS A 353 -0.11 -19.00 15.79
C LYS A 353 0.54 -18.57 17.12
N ASN A 354 1.87 -18.61 17.23
CA ASN A 354 2.65 -18.26 18.42
C ASN A 354 3.26 -16.86 18.37
N VAL A 355 3.15 -16.14 17.24
CA VAL A 355 3.66 -14.77 17.09
C VAL A 355 2.87 -13.79 17.97
N LYS A 356 3.63 -12.90 18.62
CA LYS A 356 3.13 -11.87 19.55
C LYS A 356 3.53 -10.47 19.10
N LEU A 357 4.73 -10.32 18.55
CA LEU A 357 5.26 -9.09 17.96
C LEU A 357 5.42 -9.34 16.46
N LEU A 358 4.67 -8.60 15.64
CA LEU A 358 4.78 -8.61 14.18
C LEU A 358 5.03 -7.18 13.70
N TRP A 359 6.21 -6.92 13.13
CA TRP A 359 6.50 -5.67 12.43
C TRP A 359 6.63 -5.94 10.94
N ILE A 360 5.83 -5.28 10.12
CA ILE A 360 5.71 -5.55 8.68
C ILE A 360 5.42 -4.27 7.87
N GLY A 361 5.61 -3.08 8.46
CA GLY A 361 5.48 -1.79 7.74
C GLY A 361 6.48 -1.58 6.59
N ASN A 362 6.29 -0.54 5.78
CA ASN A 362 6.99 -0.33 4.50
C ASN A 362 6.99 -1.60 3.63
N ASN A 363 5.77 -1.98 3.23
CA ASN A 363 5.43 -3.11 2.36
C ASN A 363 4.17 -2.73 1.56
N LYS A 364 3.77 -3.58 0.60
CA LYS A 364 2.64 -3.34 -0.32
C LYS A 364 1.35 -4.02 0.14
N ILE A 365 1.05 -3.90 1.44
CA ILE A 365 -0.07 -4.59 2.09
C ILE A 365 -1.30 -3.68 2.10
N SER A 366 -2.41 -4.17 1.55
CA SER A 366 -3.71 -3.50 1.53
C SER A 366 -4.80 -4.27 2.30
N ASP A 367 -4.71 -5.60 2.36
CA ASP A 367 -5.60 -6.48 3.12
C ASP A 367 -4.97 -6.93 4.46
N VAL A 368 -5.78 -6.94 5.51
CA VAL A 368 -5.41 -7.38 6.87
C VAL A 368 -6.36 -8.42 7.47
N GLU A 369 -7.34 -8.93 6.72
CA GLU A 369 -8.22 -10.03 7.17
C GLU A 369 -7.45 -11.30 7.58
N PRO A 370 -6.35 -11.72 6.92
CA PRO A 370 -5.51 -12.82 7.42
C PRO A 370 -4.92 -12.55 8.82
N ILE A 371 -4.55 -11.31 9.13
CA ILE A 371 -4.00 -10.93 10.44
C ILE A 371 -5.07 -11.09 11.54
N SER A 372 -6.36 -10.86 11.24
CA SER A 372 -7.45 -10.93 12.23
C SER A 372 -7.55 -12.25 12.99
N LYS A 373 -7.04 -13.34 12.40
CA LYS A 373 -7.02 -14.69 12.97
C LYS A 373 -5.85 -14.92 13.95
N MET A 374 -4.85 -14.03 13.97
CA MET A 374 -3.65 -14.07 14.83
C MET A 374 -3.94 -13.61 16.27
N SER A 375 -4.91 -14.24 16.93
CA SER A 375 -5.44 -13.85 18.26
C SER A 375 -4.43 -13.89 19.44
N ASN A 376 -3.15 -14.14 19.19
CA ASN A 376 -2.04 -14.05 20.16
C ASN A 376 -1.16 -12.80 19.99
N LEU A 377 -1.40 -11.95 18.98
CA LEU A 377 -0.72 -10.67 18.82
C LEU A 377 -0.92 -9.76 20.03
N ILE A 378 0.18 -9.12 20.43
CA ILE A 378 0.29 -8.10 21.48
C ILE A 378 0.74 -6.78 20.83
N GLU A 379 1.57 -6.85 19.79
CA GLU A 379 2.13 -5.71 19.09
C GLU A 379 2.08 -5.95 17.57
N LEU A 380 1.46 -5.01 16.87
CA LEU A 380 1.35 -4.99 15.41
C LEU A 380 1.87 -3.64 14.90
N GLU A 381 2.91 -3.68 14.08
CA GLU A 381 3.51 -2.53 13.42
C GLU A 381 3.37 -2.73 11.92
N ILE A 382 2.60 -1.86 11.26
CA ILE A 382 2.31 -1.92 9.83
C ILE A 382 2.12 -0.51 9.23
N ALA A 383 3.03 0.39 9.61
CA ALA A 383 3.08 1.74 9.03
C ALA A 383 3.65 1.75 7.59
N ASP A 384 3.44 2.82 6.84
CA ASP A 384 3.82 2.95 5.42
C ASP A 384 3.36 1.74 4.60
N SER A 385 2.05 1.62 4.39
CA SER A 385 1.41 0.53 3.66
C SER A 385 0.22 1.06 2.87
N GLU A 386 -0.64 0.19 2.35
CA GLU A 386 -1.74 0.54 1.44
C GLU A 386 -3.12 0.28 2.07
N ILE A 387 -3.19 0.18 3.40
CA ILE A 387 -4.38 -0.21 4.17
C ILE A 387 -5.41 0.91 4.16
N LYS A 388 -6.66 0.55 3.91
CA LYS A 388 -7.84 1.43 3.98
C LYS A 388 -8.83 0.96 5.05
N ASP A 389 -9.17 -0.32 5.04
CA ASP A 389 -10.02 -0.93 6.05
C ASP A 389 -9.19 -1.57 7.17
N ILE A 390 -9.60 -1.31 8.42
CA ILE A 390 -9.07 -1.96 9.62
C ILE A 390 -10.16 -2.68 10.43
N SER A 391 -11.38 -2.83 9.88
CA SER A 391 -12.45 -3.63 10.47
C SER A 391 -12.02 -5.05 10.88
N PRO A 392 -11.12 -5.77 10.16
CA PRO A 392 -10.67 -7.08 10.60
C PRO A 392 -9.87 -7.05 11.90
N LEU A 393 -9.18 -5.94 12.20
CA LEU A 393 -8.28 -5.84 13.36
C LEU A 393 -9.04 -5.83 14.69
N SER A 394 -10.36 -5.54 14.71
CA SER A 394 -11.14 -5.49 15.96
C SER A 394 -11.15 -6.83 16.71
N LYS A 395 -11.03 -7.94 15.96
CA LYS A 395 -10.91 -9.32 16.48
C LYS A 395 -9.67 -9.56 17.35
N LEU A 396 -8.66 -8.68 17.29
CA LEU A 396 -7.37 -8.80 17.98
C LEU A 396 -7.43 -8.34 19.46
N GLY A 397 -8.39 -8.85 20.25
CA GLY A 397 -8.64 -8.38 21.62
C GLY A 397 -7.48 -8.47 22.63
N LYS A 398 -6.34 -9.10 22.30
CA LYS A 398 -5.10 -9.10 23.10
C LYS A 398 -4.12 -7.97 22.76
N LEU A 399 -4.37 -7.22 21.69
CA LEU A 399 -3.46 -6.21 21.15
C LEU A 399 -3.28 -5.03 22.12
N GLN A 400 -2.02 -4.59 22.26
CA GLN A 400 -1.58 -3.59 23.23
C GLN A 400 -0.85 -2.42 22.56
N VAL A 401 -0.10 -2.70 21.49
CA VAL A 401 0.63 -1.71 20.69
C VAL A 401 0.20 -1.84 19.24
N LEU A 402 -0.21 -0.73 18.62
CA LEU A 402 -0.66 -0.68 17.23
C LEU A 402 -0.09 0.55 16.50
N ASN A 403 0.75 0.32 15.50
CA ASN A 403 1.26 1.35 14.59
C ASN A 403 0.64 1.19 13.20
N LEU A 404 -0.15 2.20 12.80
CA LEU A 404 -0.81 2.32 11.49
C LEU A 404 -0.48 3.68 10.83
N GLU A 405 0.65 4.29 11.20
CA GLU A 405 1.12 5.57 10.63
C GLU A 405 1.33 5.45 9.10
N GLU A 406 1.04 6.50 8.33
CA GLU A 406 1.30 6.55 6.88
C GLU A 406 0.57 5.45 6.08
N ASN A 407 -0.76 5.38 6.26
CA ASN A 407 -1.70 4.52 5.53
C ASN A 407 -2.88 5.36 4.97
N TYR A 408 -3.93 4.73 4.41
CA TYR A 408 -5.10 5.38 3.80
C TYR A 408 -6.39 5.20 4.62
N ILE A 409 -6.28 5.05 5.94
CA ILE A 409 -7.42 4.73 6.82
C ILE A 409 -8.27 5.98 7.03
N SER A 410 -9.59 5.87 6.90
CA SER A 410 -10.54 6.96 7.13
C SER A 410 -11.52 6.66 8.27
N ASP A 411 -12.01 5.42 8.37
CA ASP A 411 -12.78 4.90 9.50
C ASP A 411 -11.86 4.19 10.52
N ILE A 412 -12.07 4.49 11.80
CA ILE A 412 -11.34 3.89 12.93
C ILE A 412 -12.26 3.23 13.96
N SER A 413 -13.50 2.90 13.56
CA SER A 413 -14.51 2.27 14.41
C SER A 413 -14.03 0.97 15.07
N ALA A 414 -13.24 0.16 14.35
CA ALA A 414 -12.62 -1.08 14.85
C ALA A 414 -11.80 -0.88 16.15
N LEU A 415 -11.21 0.31 16.36
CA LEU A 415 -10.38 0.60 17.52
C LEU A 415 -11.18 0.81 18.81
N GLY A 416 -12.51 0.97 18.73
CA GLY A 416 -13.39 1.03 19.89
C GLY A 416 -13.45 -0.30 20.65
N GLU A 417 -13.32 -1.43 19.95
CA GLU A 417 -13.37 -2.78 20.53
C GLU A 417 -12.03 -3.21 21.17
N LEU A 418 -10.92 -2.62 20.71
CA LEU A 418 -9.55 -2.96 21.12
C LEU A 418 -9.18 -2.35 22.49
N THR A 419 -9.92 -2.77 23.51
CA THR A 419 -9.86 -2.24 24.88
C THR A 419 -8.50 -2.40 25.57
N ASN A 420 -7.64 -3.31 25.15
CA ASN A 420 -6.31 -3.55 25.74
C ASN A 420 -5.17 -2.65 25.18
N LEU A 421 -5.44 -1.82 24.18
CA LEU A 421 -4.46 -0.90 23.60
C LEU A 421 -3.92 0.10 24.64
N HIS A 422 -2.60 0.23 24.71
CA HIS A 422 -1.91 1.26 25.52
C HIS A 422 -0.99 2.18 24.70
N GLU A 423 -0.59 1.79 23.48
CA GLU A 423 0.09 2.68 22.53
C GLU A 423 -0.54 2.55 21.13
N VAL A 424 -0.95 3.69 20.56
CA VAL A 424 -1.63 3.76 19.26
C VAL A 424 -1.13 4.96 18.47
N ASN A 425 -0.71 4.71 17.24
CA ASN A 425 -0.24 5.71 16.29
C ASN A 425 -1.03 5.59 14.97
N LEU A 426 -1.72 6.66 14.60
CA LEU A 426 -2.62 6.77 13.44
C LEU A 426 -2.26 8.00 12.59
N ALA A 427 -1.04 8.53 12.76
CA ALA A 427 -0.66 9.76 12.08
C ALA A 427 -0.54 9.56 10.55
N ALA A 428 -0.75 10.63 9.79
CA ALA A 428 -0.75 10.62 8.32
C ALA A 428 -1.64 9.52 7.72
N ASN A 429 -2.94 9.62 7.99
CA ASN A 429 -4.01 8.83 7.38
C ASN A 429 -5.11 9.80 6.82
N GLU A 430 -6.24 9.27 6.38
CA GLU A 430 -7.38 10.05 5.83
C GLU A 430 -8.51 10.25 6.88
N ILE A 431 -8.21 10.17 8.18
CA ILE A 431 -9.19 10.13 9.28
C ILE A 431 -9.86 11.51 9.50
N PHE A 432 -11.19 11.54 9.40
CA PHE A 432 -12.03 12.73 9.63
C PHE A 432 -12.86 12.71 10.93
N ASP A 433 -13.08 11.53 11.53
CA ASP A 433 -13.80 11.35 12.80
C ASP A 433 -12.93 10.66 13.85
N ILE A 434 -12.97 11.16 15.09
CA ILE A 434 -12.21 10.63 16.23
C ILE A 434 -13.10 10.13 17.38
N ARG A 435 -14.43 10.16 17.22
CA ARG A 435 -15.39 9.68 18.23
C ARG A 435 -15.18 8.21 18.64
N PRO A 436 -14.88 7.25 17.75
CA PRO A 436 -14.70 5.85 18.16
C PRO A 436 -13.58 5.62 19.18
N VAL A 437 -12.53 6.45 19.16
CA VAL A 437 -11.38 6.35 20.07
C VAL A 437 -11.48 7.27 21.29
N GLN A 438 -12.65 7.87 21.57
CA GLN A 438 -12.85 8.77 22.71
C GLN A 438 -12.53 8.12 24.06
N GLU A 439 -13.03 6.90 24.31
CA GLU A 439 -12.80 6.15 25.55
C GLU A 439 -11.37 5.59 25.66
N LEU A 440 -10.71 5.35 24.53
CA LEU A 440 -9.30 4.99 24.49
C LEU A 440 -8.43 6.22 24.83
N GLY A 441 -8.76 7.39 24.29
CA GLY A 441 -8.07 8.66 24.53
C GLY A 441 -8.18 9.18 25.97
N LYS A 442 -9.21 8.82 26.74
CA LYS A 442 -9.24 9.08 28.20
C LYS A 442 -8.07 8.37 28.90
N ARG A 443 -7.74 7.16 28.45
CA ARG A 443 -6.75 6.27 29.08
C ARG A 443 -5.35 6.57 28.57
N ILE A 444 -5.12 6.54 27.25
CA ILE A 444 -3.79 6.64 26.62
C ILE A 444 -3.66 7.86 25.71
N TRP A 445 -2.42 8.24 25.38
CA TRP A 445 -2.18 9.22 24.32
C TRP A 445 -2.40 8.59 22.95
N ILE A 446 -3.10 9.28 22.05
CA ILE A 446 -3.30 8.86 20.66
C ILE A 446 -2.81 9.98 19.74
N ASP A 447 -1.90 9.66 18.82
CA ASP A 447 -1.39 10.60 17.82
C ASP A 447 -2.14 10.39 16.49
N ILE A 448 -3.08 11.30 16.20
CA ILE A 448 -3.92 11.33 14.98
C ILE A 448 -3.56 12.62 14.20
N GLN A 449 -2.27 12.92 14.12
CA GLN A 449 -1.75 14.12 13.48
C GLN A 449 -1.47 13.89 11.98
N ARG A 450 -1.19 14.97 11.25
CA ARG A 450 -0.79 14.94 9.83
C ARG A 450 -1.81 14.32 8.86
N GLN A 451 -3.09 14.22 9.24
CA GLN A 451 -4.11 13.64 8.35
C GLN A 451 -4.22 14.43 7.03
N LYS A 452 -4.47 13.76 5.91
CA LYS A 452 -4.66 14.37 4.58
C LYS A 452 -5.97 13.84 4.02
N ILE A 453 -6.99 14.70 4.01
CA ILE A 453 -8.37 14.30 3.70
C ILE A 453 -8.75 14.91 2.37
N PHE A 454 -9.21 14.09 1.44
CA PHE A 454 -9.70 14.52 0.14
C PHE A 454 -11.24 14.54 0.18
N LEU A 455 -11.84 15.61 -0.33
CA LEU A 455 -13.29 15.72 -0.51
C LEU A 455 -13.62 15.72 -2.01
N ASP A 456 -14.81 15.24 -2.31
CA ASP A 456 -15.39 15.25 -3.65
C ASP A 456 -15.48 16.68 -4.22
N GLU A 457 -15.47 16.77 -5.55
CA GLU A 457 -15.57 18.03 -6.27
C GLU A 457 -16.86 18.79 -5.96
N ALA A 458 -16.76 20.11 -5.80
CA ALA A 458 -17.91 20.99 -5.51
C ALA A 458 -17.86 22.29 -6.32
N SER A 459 -19.00 22.99 -6.41
CA SER A 459 -19.14 24.21 -7.21
C SER A 459 -18.71 25.49 -6.47
N VAL A 460 -18.35 26.51 -7.24
CA VAL A 460 -18.25 27.90 -6.73
C VAL A 460 -19.55 28.32 -6.01
N ASP A 461 -19.38 28.98 -4.86
CA ASP A 461 -20.40 29.43 -3.91
C ASP A 461 -21.31 28.33 -3.32
N GLU A 462 -20.97 27.05 -3.47
CA GLU A 462 -21.65 25.93 -2.83
C GLU A 462 -21.43 25.91 -1.30
N ALA A 463 -22.42 25.41 -0.55
CA ALA A 463 -22.35 25.29 0.91
C ALA A 463 -21.82 23.90 1.33
N ILE A 464 -20.50 23.72 1.29
CA ILE A 464 -19.86 22.45 1.64
C ILE A 464 -19.82 22.31 3.18
N LYS A 465 -20.34 21.21 3.72
CA LYS A 465 -20.27 20.91 5.16
C LYS A 465 -18.85 20.48 5.54
N ILE A 466 -18.27 21.08 6.58
CA ILE A 466 -16.97 20.64 7.13
C ILE A 466 -17.16 19.23 7.74
N PRO A 467 -16.50 18.18 7.22
CA PRO A 467 -16.70 16.80 7.66
C PRO A 467 -15.81 16.42 8.85
N ILE A 468 -15.13 17.39 9.46
CA ILE A 468 -14.23 17.18 10.59
C ILE A 468 -14.98 17.48 11.89
N TYR A 469 -15.17 16.46 12.73
CA TYR A 469 -16.00 16.54 13.92
C TYR A 469 -15.18 16.64 15.22
N ASN A 470 -15.75 17.27 16.25
CA ASN A 470 -15.24 17.18 17.61
C ASN A 470 -15.82 15.95 18.36
N LEU A 471 -15.39 15.74 19.61
CA LEU A 471 -15.87 14.64 20.46
C LEU A 471 -17.37 14.69 20.84
N LYS A 472 -18.12 15.70 20.39
CA LYS A 472 -19.59 15.78 20.51
C LYS A 472 -20.32 15.52 19.19
N GLY A 473 -19.60 15.34 18.08
CA GLY A 473 -20.18 15.26 16.73
C GLY A 473 -20.50 16.62 16.10
N GLU A 474 -20.01 17.74 16.67
CA GLU A 474 -20.18 19.08 16.11
C GLU A 474 -19.06 19.36 15.09
N PRO A 475 -19.33 19.94 13.90
CA PRO A 475 -18.28 20.33 12.95
C PRO A 475 -17.29 21.35 13.53
N LEU A 476 -16.00 21.17 13.27
CA LEU A 476 -14.95 22.09 13.73
C LEU A 476 -15.07 23.46 13.07
N GLN A 477 -15.46 24.47 13.86
CA GLN A 477 -15.50 25.87 13.43
C GLN A 477 -14.09 26.49 13.29
N ASN A 478 -13.13 26.03 14.10
CA ASN A 478 -11.78 26.58 14.18
C ASN A 478 -10.83 25.93 13.16
N ILE A 479 -11.01 26.25 11.88
CA ILE A 479 -10.10 25.87 10.79
C ILE A 479 -9.17 27.02 10.39
N ASN A 480 -8.11 26.70 9.64
CA ASN A 480 -7.04 27.60 9.21
C ASN A 480 -6.90 27.51 7.67
N LEU A 481 -7.59 28.41 6.96
CA LEU A 481 -7.62 28.48 5.51
C LEU A 481 -6.20 28.62 4.91
N LYS A 482 -5.95 27.97 3.77
CA LYS A 482 -4.70 28.12 2.99
C LYS A 482 -4.94 28.72 1.62
N SER A 483 -6.03 28.33 0.97
CA SER A 483 -6.51 28.99 -0.24
C SER A 483 -7.34 30.22 0.14
N GLU A 484 -7.29 31.25 -0.70
CA GLU A 484 -8.12 32.45 -0.56
C GLU A 484 -9.56 32.19 -1.03
N GLY A 485 -10.47 33.14 -0.77
CA GLY A 485 -11.83 33.10 -1.30
C GLY A 485 -12.84 32.26 -0.50
N ALA A 486 -12.47 31.77 0.68
CA ALA A 486 -13.37 31.03 1.55
C ALA A 486 -14.25 31.91 2.44
N THR A 487 -15.54 31.59 2.54
CA THR A 487 -16.48 32.11 3.55
C THR A 487 -16.90 30.98 4.49
N LEU A 488 -16.90 31.24 5.80
CA LEU A 488 -17.23 30.26 6.84
C LEU A 488 -18.52 30.65 7.57
N ASN A 489 -19.44 29.69 7.75
CA ASN A 489 -20.71 29.89 8.45
C ASN A 489 -21.21 28.57 9.05
N ASN A 490 -21.37 28.52 10.39
CA ASN A 490 -22.02 27.43 11.13
C ASN A 490 -21.60 26.00 10.73
N GLY A 491 -20.30 25.75 10.55
CA GLY A 491 -19.75 24.45 10.14
C GLY A 491 -19.80 24.16 8.63
N PHE A 492 -20.13 25.15 7.82
CA PHE A 492 -20.03 25.11 6.35
C PHE A 492 -18.95 26.06 5.86
N ILE A 493 -18.32 25.68 4.74
CA ILE A 493 -17.38 26.48 3.97
C ILE A 493 -17.93 26.71 2.57
N LYS A 494 -17.75 27.92 2.03
CA LYS A 494 -18.04 28.28 0.64
C LYS A 494 -16.79 28.80 -0.04
N TRP A 495 -16.56 28.47 -1.30
CA TRP A 495 -15.43 28.96 -2.08
C TRP A 495 -15.91 29.80 -3.27
N ASN A 496 -15.48 31.06 -3.34
CA ASN A 496 -15.92 32.02 -4.37
C ASN A 496 -15.17 31.92 -5.71
N SER A 497 -14.35 30.88 -5.90
CA SER A 497 -13.40 30.76 -7.01
C SER A 497 -13.02 29.30 -7.26
N PRO A 498 -12.70 28.90 -8.50
CA PRO A 498 -12.32 27.51 -8.84
C PRO A 498 -10.86 27.17 -8.46
N GLY A 499 -10.48 25.92 -8.68
CA GLY A 499 -9.16 25.33 -8.41
C GLY A 499 -9.09 24.54 -7.10
N GLU A 500 -7.96 23.88 -6.86
CA GLU A 500 -7.70 23.12 -5.63
C GLU A 500 -7.73 24.03 -4.39
N LYS A 501 -8.61 23.72 -3.43
CA LYS A 501 -8.79 24.48 -2.19
C LYS A 501 -8.34 23.68 -0.99
N ILE A 502 -7.63 24.36 -0.08
CA ILE A 502 -6.97 23.74 1.07
C ILE A 502 -7.31 24.50 2.36
N TYR A 503 -7.61 23.75 3.42
CA TYR A 503 -7.63 24.26 4.79
C TYR A 503 -6.98 23.28 5.78
N GLU A 504 -6.27 23.81 6.78
CA GLU A 504 -5.80 23.02 7.93
C GLU A 504 -6.85 23.00 9.04
N PHE A 505 -6.93 21.89 9.78
CA PHE A 505 -7.74 21.80 11.01
C PHE A 505 -6.87 21.33 12.18
N LYS A 506 -7.27 21.68 13.41
CA LYS A 506 -6.56 21.24 14.62
C LYS A 506 -7.44 21.20 15.86
N LEU A 507 -7.51 20.02 16.47
CA LEU A 507 -8.11 19.75 17.77
C LEU A 507 -7.05 19.08 18.67
N ASP A 508 -6.50 19.85 19.61
CA ASP A 508 -5.80 19.26 20.76
C ASP A 508 -6.87 19.12 21.86
N THR A 509 -7.20 17.91 22.31
CA THR A 509 -8.17 17.73 23.41
C THR A 509 -7.53 18.10 24.75
N ASN A 510 -8.31 18.62 25.70
CA ASN A 510 -7.81 18.91 27.03
C ASN A 510 -7.50 17.60 27.77
N SER A 511 -6.35 17.50 28.44
CA SER A 511 -5.88 16.25 29.09
C SER A 511 -6.76 15.76 30.25
N ALA A 512 -7.74 16.55 30.68
CA ALA A 512 -8.79 16.15 31.62
C ALA A 512 -9.99 15.46 30.94
N GLU A 513 -10.19 15.66 29.64
CA GLU A 513 -11.29 15.09 28.85
C GLU A 513 -10.80 13.91 27.99
N SER A 514 -9.68 14.09 27.28
CA SER A 514 -9.03 13.07 26.44
C SER A 514 -7.61 13.48 26.07
N LYS A 515 -6.75 12.53 25.70
CA LYS A 515 -5.34 12.70 25.33
C LYS A 515 -5.11 12.52 23.82
N ILE A 516 -6.09 12.88 23.00
CA ILE A 516 -6.04 12.79 21.54
C ILE A 516 -5.36 14.05 20.97
N ARG A 517 -4.48 13.86 19.99
CA ARG A 517 -3.97 14.96 19.16
C ARG A 517 -4.43 14.80 17.73
N PHE A 518 -5.48 15.52 17.35
CA PHE A 518 -6.09 15.41 16.03
C PHE A 518 -5.77 16.66 15.20
N ASN A 519 -5.12 16.50 14.04
CA ASN A 519 -4.95 17.58 13.08
C ASN A 519 -4.53 17.08 11.70
N GLY A 520 -4.90 17.84 10.68
CA GLY A 520 -4.60 17.51 9.30
C GLY A 520 -4.77 18.71 8.37
N MET A 521 -4.88 18.40 7.09
CA MET A 521 -5.36 19.29 6.05
C MET A 521 -6.50 18.59 5.29
N VAL A 522 -7.43 19.40 4.81
CA VAL A 522 -8.47 18.99 3.87
C VAL A 522 -8.17 19.63 2.52
N ILE A 523 -8.33 18.85 1.45
CA ILE A 523 -8.12 19.24 0.06
C ILE A 523 -9.41 18.93 -0.70
N GLN A 524 -9.86 19.86 -1.52
CA GLN A 524 -11.07 19.72 -2.33
C GLN A 524 -10.86 20.42 -3.68
N ASN A 525 -11.27 19.82 -4.79
CA ASN A 525 -11.33 20.57 -6.05
C ASN A 525 -12.61 21.40 -6.10
N ILE A 526 -12.51 22.67 -6.47
CA ILE A 526 -13.68 23.52 -6.73
C ILE A 526 -13.72 23.84 -8.22
N VAL A 527 -14.81 23.51 -8.88
CA VAL A 527 -15.03 23.87 -10.29
C VAL A 527 -15.85 25.14 -10.41
N GLU A 528 -15.69 25.83 -11.55
CA GLU A 528 -16.62 26.90 -11.88
C GLU A 528 -18.03 26.35 -11.86
N LYS A 529 -18.95 27.08 -11.23
CA LYS A 529 -20.35 26.72 -11.23
C LYS A 529 -20.86 26.86 -12.66
N GLN A 530 -20.85 25.75 -13.39
CA GLN A 530 -21.41 25.68 -14.73
C GLN A 530 -22.83 26.26 -14.64
N LYS A 531 -23.21 27.04 -15.66
CA LYS A 531 -24.64 27.19 -15.94
C LYS A 531 -25.10 25.80 -16.34
N GLU A 532 -25.72 25.08 -15.40
CA GLU A 532 -26.46 23.88 -15.71
C GLU A 532 -27.34 24.20 -16.91
N SER A 533 -27.17 23.45 -18.00
CA SER A 533 -28.15 23.51 -19.07
C SER A 533 -29.48 23.13 -18.45
N GLU A 534 -30.52 23.93 -18.69
CA GLU A 534 -31.89 23.63 -18.22
C GLU A 534 -32.36 22.23 -18.69
N ASN A 535 -31.66 21.66 -19.68
CA ASN A 535 -31.73 20.28 -20.10
C ASN A 535 -30.55 19.47 -19.55
N VAL A 536 -30.84 18.53 -18.66
CA VAL A 536 -29.89 17.57 -18.06
C VAL A 536 -29.69 16.35 -18.95
N ILE A 537 -30.71 15.97 -19.73
CA ILE A 537 -30.70 14.79 -20.62
C ILE A 537 -30.16 15.18 -21.99
N LEU A 538 -28.89 14.84 -22.27
CA LEU A 538 -28.18 15.31 -23.47
C LEU A 538 -28.61 14.60 -24.77
N ASP A 539 -28.94 13.30 -24.69
CA ASP A 539 -29.44 12.55 -25.84
C ASP A 539 -30.85 13.00 -26.23
N LYS A 540 -31.01 13.45 -27.48
CA LYS A 540 -32.27 14.01 -27.96
C LYS A 540 -33.39 12.98 -28.06
N THR A 541 -33.09 11.71 -28.33
CA THR A 541 -34.08 10.63 -28.38
C THR A 541 -34.58 10.33 -26.96
N LEU A 542 -33.66 10.24 -26.00
CA LEU A 542 -33.96 10.07 -24.57
C LEU A 542 -34.75 11.26 -24.02
N GLN A 543 -34.36 12.49 -24.38
CA GLN A 543 -35.07 13.73 -24.00
C GLN A 543 -36.51 13.72 -24.54
N GLN A 544 -36.70 13.40 -25.82
CA GLN A 544 -38.04 13.31 -26.44
C GLN A 544 -38.89 12.19 -25.83
N HIS A 545 -38.27 11.05 -25.49
CA HIS A 545 -38.95 9.97 -24.77
C HIS A 545 -39.42 10.46 -23.39
N ILE A 546 -38.53 11.01 -22.55
CA ILE A 546 -38.85 11.40 -21.18
C ILE A 546 -39.90 12.52 -21.16
N ASN A 547 -39.76 13.52 -22.03
CA ASN A 547 -40.77 14.57 -22.18
C ASN A 547 -42.16 13.99 -22.54
N LYS A 548 -42.22 13.01 -23.44
CA LYS A 548 -43.48 12.42 -23.92
C LYS A 548 -44.11 11.45 -22.91
N GLU A 549 -43.38 10.39 -22.56
CA GLU A 549 -43.93 9.20 -21.90
C GLU A 549 -43.92 9.34 -20.36
N ASN A 550 -42.99 10.13 -19.78
CA ASN A 550 -42.84 10.28 -18.33
C ASN A 550 -43.37 11.63 -17.82
N LEU A 551 -43.16 12.73 -18.56
CA LEU A 551 -43.54 14.09 -18.15
C LEU A 551 -44.83 14.61 -18.83
N GLY A 552 -45.37 13.89 -19.83
CA GLY A 552 -46.64 14.24 -20.49
C GLY A 552 -46.63 15.56 -21.26
N ARG A 553 -45.46 16.07 -21.67
CA ARG A 553 -45.26 17.37 -22.32
C ARG A 553 -45.52 17.28 -23.83
N GLU A 554 -46.25 18.24 -24.38
CA GLU A 554 -46.46 18.35 -25.84
C GLU A 554 -45.18 18.75 -26.59
N ASN A 555 -44.36 19.64 -25.99
CA ASN A 555 -43.07 20.00 -26.56
C ASN A 555 -42.00 18.96 -26.19
N LEU A 556 -41.77 18.00 -27.09
CA LEU A 556 -40.81 16.91 -26.86
C LEU A 556 -39.35 17.38 -26.77
N ASN A 557 -39.03 18.60 -27.21
CA ASN A 557 -37.68 19.17 -27.11
C ASN A 557 -37.56 20.17 -25.93
N ALA A 558 -38.51 20.17 -25.00
CA ALA A 558 -38.43 21.00 -23.80
C ALA A 558 -37.22 20.58 -22.93
N PRO A 559 -36.47 21.54 -22.35
CA PRO A 559 -35.43 21.24 -21.38
C PRO A 559 -35.98 20.42 -20.19
N ILE A 560 -35.25 19.38 -19.78
CA ILE A 560 -35.58 18.54 -18.62
C ILE A 560 -34.62 18.88 -17.48
N THR A 561 -35.12 19.47 -16.39
CA THR A 561 -34.29 19.85 -15.23
C THR A 561 -34.10 18.67 -14.27
N LYS A 562 -33.25 18.83 -13.23
CA LYS A 562 -33.12 17.81 -12.17
C LYS A 562 -34.43 17.62 -11.41
N GLU A 563 -35.19 18.69 -11.20
CA GLU A 563 -36.51 18.68 -10.54
C GLU A 563 -37.57 17.94 -11.37
N ASP A 564 -37.49 17.95 -12.71
CA ASP A 564 -38.30 17.09 -13.56
C ASP A 564 -37.96 15.60 -13.33
N LEU A 565 -36.67 15.27 -13.33
CA LEU A 565 -36.16 13.90 -13.15
C LEU A 565 -36.53 13.32 -11.76
N LEU A 566 -36.52 14.15 -10.71
CA LEU A 566 -36.93 13.76 -9.36
C LEU A 566 -38.41 13.35 -9.22
N GLN A 567 -39.26 13.66 -10.21
CA GLN A 567 -40.68 13.26 -10.21
C GLN A 567 -40.90 11.89 -10.86
N ILE A 568 -39.89 11.33 -11.53
CA ILE A 568 -40.02 10.09 -12.31
C ILE A 568 -39.70 8.88 -11.44
N LYS A 569 -40.72 8.05 -11.19
CA LYS A 569 -40.61 6.75 -10.48
C LYS A 569 -40.38 5.56 -11.39
N THR A 570 -40.60 5.69 -12.69
CA THR A 570 -40.46 4.58 -13.66
C THR A 570 -40.03 5.12 -15.02
N LEU A 571 -39.00 4.52 -15.61
CA LEU A 571 -38.49 4.80 -16.95
C LEU A 571 -38.45 3.49 -17.76
N GLU A 572 -39.08 3.46 -18.94
CA GLU A 572 -39.21 2.24 -19.74
C GLU A 572 -38.80 2.43 -21.20
N ILE A 573 -37.58 1.99 -21.52
CA ILE A 573 -37.00 2.05 -22.86
C ILE A 573 -36.76 0.63 -23.37
N LEU A 574 -37.70 0.16 -24.17
CA LEU A 574 -37.66 -1.17 -24.81
C LEU A 574 -36.72 -1.20 -26.02
N LYS A 575 -36.24 -2.41 -26.35
CA LYS A 575 -35.18 -2.70 -27.32
C LYS A 575 -35.27 -2.02 -28.69
N GLU A 576 -36.48 -1.71 -29.15
CA GLU A 576 -36.69 -1.03 -30.44
C GLU A 576 -36.33 0.46 -30.38
N LYS A 577 -36.74 1.15 -29.30
CA LYS A 577 -36.38 2.55 -29.04
C LYS A 577 -34.94 2.70 -28.53
N GLY A 578 -34.44 1.73 -27.76
CA GLY A 578 -33.12 1.81 -27.12
C GLY A 578 -31.96 2.04 -28.10
N LYS A 579 -32.01 1.44 -29.28
CA LYS A 579 -30.96 1.55 -30.33
C LYS A 579 -30.74 2.97 -30.87
N GLU A 580 -31.69 3.87 -30.68
CA GLU A 580 -31.62 5.26 -31.14
C GLU A 580 -31.04 6.22 -30.09
N ILE A 581 -30.78 5.71 -28.87
CA ILE A 581 -30.15 6.43 -27.77
C ILE A 581 -28.67 6.05 -27.74
N LYS A 582 -27.80 7.05 -27.58
CA LYS A 582 -26.33 6.89 -27.58
C LYS A 582 -25.68 7.40 -26.31
N ASP A 583 -26.38 8.27 -25.57
CA ASP A 583 -25.93 8.82 -24.30
C ASP A 583 -27.05 8.70 -23.27
N VAL A 584 -26.68 8.34 -22.04
CA VAL A 584 -27.57 8.18 -20.87
C VAL A 584 -27.19 9.12 -19.71
N THR A 585 -26.26 10.04 -19.96
CA THR A 585 -25.88 11.11 -19.02
C THR A 585 -27.12 11.89 -18.57
N GLY A 586 -27.25 12.08 -17.26
CA GLY A 586 -28.39 12.70 -16.61
C GLY A 586 -29.31 11.70 -15.90
N LEU A 587 -29.31 10.42 -16.27
CA LEU A 587 -30.14 9.40 -15.61
C LEU A 587 -29.74 9.15 -14.15
N GLU A 588 -28.47 9.40 -13.78
CA GLU A 588 -28.00 9.36 -12.39
C GLU A 588 -28.70 10.37 -11.46
N SER A 589 -29.34 11.39 -12.02
CA SER A 589 -30.14 12.37 -11.27
C SER A 589 -31.55 11.87 -10.88
N MET A 590 -32.02 10.73 -11.42
CA MET A 590 -33.34 10.15 -11.12
C MET A 590 -33.38 9.41 -9.75
N VAL A 591 -32.86 9.99 -8.67
CA VAL A 591 -32.65 9.28 -7.38
C VAL A 591 -33.92 8.73 -6.69
N ASN A 592 -35.12 9.11 -7.18
CA ASN A 592 -36.42 8.60 -6.74
C ASN A 592 -36.97 7.46 -7.63
N LEU A 593 -36.19 6.96 -8.59
CA LEU A 593 -36.61 5.93 -9.54
C LEU A 593 -36.75 4.56 -8.87
N GLU A 594 -37.92 3.95 -9.02
CA GLU A 594 -38.27 2.64 -8.44
C GLU A 594 -38.15 1.52 -9.48
N ASN A 595 -38.40 1.82 -10.76
CA ASN A 595 -38.30 0.86 -11.87
C ASN A 595 -37.51 1.45 -13.05
N LEU A 596 -36.51 0.72 -13.55
CA LEU A 596 -35.68 1.11 -14.70
C LEU A 596 -35.67 0.02 -15.76
N THR A 597 -36.05 0.34 -17.00
CA THR A 597 -35.82 -0.52 -18.17
C THR A 597 -35.06 0.25 -19.25
N LEU A 598 -33.89 -0.27 -19.65
CA LEU A 598 -33.02 0.27 -20.71
C LEU A 598 -32.51 -0.89 -21.58
N GLU A 599 -33.40 -1.46 -22.39
CA GLU A 599 -33.04 -2.57 -23.29
C GLU A 599 -32.39 -2.07 -24.58
N GLY A 600 -31.33 -2.75 -25.04
CA GLY A 600 -30.80 -2.53 -26.40
C GLY A 600 -30.14 -1.17 -26.66
N VAL A 601 -29.82 -0.40 -25.62
CA VAL A 601 -29.14 0.91 -25.69
C VAL A 601 -27.63 0.77 -26.00
N GLY A 602 -27.05 -0.42 -25.78
CA GLY A 602 -25.63 -0.68 -25.99
C GLY A 602 -24.75 -0.34 -24.79
N LEU A 603 -25.33 -0.25 -23.58
CA LEU A 603 -24.62 0.02 -22.33
C LEU A 603 -23.46 -0.96 -22.12
N LYS A 604 -22.26 -0.43 -21.83
CA LYS A 604 -21.08 -1.21 -21.41
C LYS A 604 -20.79 -1.12 -19.90
N ASN A 605 -21.18 0.00 -19.30
CA ASN A 605 -21.05 0.32 -17.89
C ASN A 605 -22.42 0.78 -17.36
N ILE A 606 -22.69 0.51 -16.09
CA ILE A 606 -23.92 0.87 -15.38
C ILE A 606 -23.67 1.69 -14.11
N GLU A 607 -22.45 2.21 -13.87
CA GLU A 607 -22.06 3.02 -12.71
C GLU A 607 -23.03 4.18 -12.36
N PHE A 608 -23.73 4.73 -13.35
CA PHE A 608 -24.74 5.77 -13.13
C PHE A 608 -25.88 5.33 -12.16
N ILE A 609 -26.10 4.02 -11.99
CA ILE A 609 -27.10 3.48 -11.05
C ILE A 609 -26.67 3.57 -9.58
N SER A 610 -25.39 3.79 -9.27
CA SER A 610 -24.86 3.78 -7.89
C SER A 610 -25.53 4.79 -6.94
N ASN A 611 -26.21 5.80 -7.49
CA ASN A 611 -27.02 6.77 -6.76
C ASN A 611 -28.53 6.44 -6.69
N LEU A 612 -29.03 5.52 -7.51
CA LEU A 612 -30.46 5.21 -7.71
C LEU A 612 -30.99 4.22 -6.65
N LYS A 613 -30.76 4.55 -5.38
CA LYS A 613 -30.95 3.65 -4.22
C LYS A 613 -32.40 3.25 -3.92
N GLN A 614 -33.38 3.81 -4.63
CA GLN A 614 -34.80 3.42 -4.56
C GLN A 614 -35.19 2.34 -5.58
N LEU A 615 -34.28 1.92 -6.47
CA LEU A 615 -34.57 0.89 -7.47
C LEU A 615 -34.96 -0.44 -6.83
N ASN A 616 -36.14 -0.92 -7.24
CA ASN A 616 -36.68 -2.23 -6.92
C ASN A 616 -36.67 -3.14 -8.16
N ALA A 617 -37.05 -2.63 -9.34
CA ALA A 617 -36.95 -3.37 -10.60
C ALA A 617 -35.93 -2.75 -11.56
N MET A 618 -35.06 -3.58 -12.15
CA MET A 618 -34.07 -3.18 -13.16
C MET A 618 -34.00 -4.19 -14.31
N ASN A 619 -34.18 -3.71 -15.54
CA ASN A 619 -34.03 -4.47 -16.77
C ASN A 619 -33.05 -3.75 -17.70
N VAL A 620 -31.86 -4.32 -17.86
CA VAL A 620 -30.82 -3.82 -18.79
C VAL A 620 -30.41 -4.92 -19.76
N SER A 621 -31.37 -5.75 -20.17
CA SER A 621 -31.13 -6.84 -21.12
C SER A 621 -30.78 -6.34 -22.53
N HIS A 622 -30.12 -7.19 -23.32
CA HIS A 622 -29.67 -6.88 -24.69
C HIS A 622 -28.64 -5.73 -24.81
N ASN A 623 -27.78 -5.53 -23.81
CA ASN A 623 -26.71 -4.53 -23.84
C ASN A 623 -25.33 -5.19 -24.03
N GLN A 624 -24.24 -4.55 -23.57
CA GLN A 624 -22.85 -5.02 -23.68
C GLN A 624 -22.15 -4.99 -22.30
N ILE A 625 -22.91 -5.17 -21.22
CA ILE A 625 -22.43 -5.02 -19.84
C ILE A 625 -21.54 -6.22 -19.49
N GLU A 626 -20.30 -5.94 -19.06
CA GLU A 626 -19.33 -6.93 -18.58
C GLU A 626 -19.14 -6.87 -17.05
N ASP A 627 -19.10 -5.67 -16.46
CA ASP A 627 -19.03 -5.44 -15.01
C ASP A 627 -20.42 -5.12 -14.42
N ILE A 628 -20.75 -5.77 -13.30
CA ILE A 628 -22.01 -5.60 -12.56
C ILE A 628 -21.80 -5.18 -11.09
N THR A 629 -20.57 -4.85 -10.70
CA THR A 629 -20.19 -4.39 -9.34
C THR A 629 -21.08 -3.26 -8.78
N PRO A 630 -21.53 -2.26 -9.58
CA PRO A 630 -22.45 -1.22 -9.09
C PRO A 630 -23.77 -1.72 -8.48
N LEU A 631 -24.24 -2.93 -8.83
CA LEU A 631 -25.45 -3.52 -8.26
C LEU A 631 -25.33 -3.78 -6.75
N SER A 632 -24.12 -3.95 -6.21
CA SER A 632 -23.85 -4.15 -4.78
C SER A 632 -24.36 -2.99 -3.88
N LEU A 633 -24.61 -1.82 -4.46
CA LEU A 633 -25.13 -0.65 -3.77
C LEU A 633 -26.67 -0.60 -3.72
N LEU A 634 -27.36 -1.40 -4.53
CA LEU A 634 -28.82 -1.38 -4.71
C LEU A 634 -29.55 -2.34 -3.76
N LYS A 635 -29.51 -2.04 -2.47
CA LYS A 635 -30.06 -2.87 -1.37
C LYS A 635 -31.58 -3.11 -1.39
N ASN A 636 -32.32 -2.45 -2.28
CA ASN A 636 -33.78 -2.57 -2.40
C ASN A 636 -34.23 -3.35 -3.66
N LEU A 637 -33.28 -3.88 -4.44
CA LEU A 637 -33.55 -4.47 -5.75
C LEU A 637 -34.11 -5.90 -5.62
N GLN A 638 -35.33 -6.12 -6.13
CA GLN A 638 -36.04 -7.41 -6.06
C GLN A 638 -36.23 -8.08 -7.43
N TRP A 639 -36.29 -7.30 -8.52
CA TRP A 639 -36.41 -7.83 -9.90
C TRP A 639 -35.23 -7.38 -10.76
N LEU A 640 -34.40 -8.32 -11.23
CA LEU A 640 -33.22 -8.04 -12.06
C LEU A 640 -33.22 -8.85 -13.36
N ASN A 641 -33.12 -8.15 -14.51
CA ASN A 641 -32.93 -8.76 -15.82
C ASN A 641 -31.62 -8.26 -16.47
N LEU A 642 -30.64 -9.16 -16.52
CA LEU A 642 -29.31 -8.98 -17.15
C LEU A 642 -29.17 -9.83 -18.43
N ALA A 643 -30.24 -10.45 -18.94
CA ALA A 643 -30.17 -11.36 -20.08
C ALA A 643 -29.58 -10.72 -21.35
N ASP A 644 -28.89 -11.52 -22.17
CA ASP A 644 -28.21 -11.08 -23.40
C ASP A 644 -27.27 -9.87 -23.16
N ASN A 645 -26.29 -10.05 -22.28
CA ASN A 645 -25.17 -9.14 -22.02
C ASN A 645 -23.85 -9.90 -22.19
N ARG A 646 -22.79 -9.52 -21.48
CA ARG A 646 -21.46 -10.16 -21.51
C ARG A 646 -20.92 -10.45 -20.09
N VAL A 647 -21.81 -10.56 -19.11
CA VAL A 647 -21.46 -10.80 -17.70
C VAL A 647 -20.70 -12.13 -17.59
N LYS A 648 -19.58 -12.13 -16.87
CA LYS A 648 -18.69 -13.29 -16.68
C LYS A 648 -18.65 -13.73 -15.22
N ASP A 649 -18.51 -12.75 -14.33
CA ASP A 649 -18.56 -12.91 -12.88
C ASP A 649 -19.95 -12.54 -12.35
N VAL A 650 -20.50 -13.39 -11.47
CA VAL A 650 -21.78 -13.21 -10.79
C VAL A 650 -21.65 -13.19 -9.26
N SER A 651 -20.43 -13.13 -8.73
CA SER A 651 -20.11 -13.14 -7.28
C SER A 651 -20.89 -12.09 -6.50
N VAL A 652 -21.08 -10.90 -7.07
CA VAL A 652 -21.88 -9.80 -6.52
C VAL A 652 -23.31 -10.26 -6.17
N LEU A 653 -23.94 -11.02 -7.07
CA LEU A 653 -25.35 -11.42 -6.96
C LEU A 653 -25.58 -12.39 -5.79
N GLY A 654 -24.57 -13.19 -5.41
CA GLY A 654 -24.65 -14.08 -4.25
C GLY A 654 -24.87 -13.37 -2.91
N SER A 655 -24.65 -12.06 -2.85
CA SER A 655 -24.97 -11.22 -1.68
C SER A 655 -26.36 -10.58 -1.73
N MET A 656 -27.04 -10.60 -2.88
CA MET A 656 -28.30 -9.88 -3.13
C MET A 656 -29.53 -10.73 -2.79
N LEU A 657 -29.60 -11.20 -1.54
CA LEU A 657 -30.58 -12.20 -1.08
C LEU A 657 -32.04 -11.74 -1.08
N ASP A 658 -32.31 -10.43 -1.20
CA ASP A 658 -33.65 -9.86 -1.33
C ASP A 658 -34.21 -9.92 -2.77
N LEU A 659 -33.45 -10.48 -3.73
CA LEU A 659 -33.93 -10.76 -5.09
C LEU A 659 -35.06 -11.82 -5.08
N ILE A 660 -36.14 -11.51 -5.79
CA ILE A 660 -37.31 -12.38 -6.02
C ILE A 660 -37.31 -12.93 -7.46
N SER A 661 -36.56 -12.30 -8.37
CA SER A 661 -36.44 -12.70 -9.77
C SER A 661 -35.10 -12.27 -10.37
N LEU A 662 -34.40 -13.22 -10.96
CA LEU A 662 -33.12 -13.01 -11.64
C LEU A 662 -33.11 -13.71 -13.01
N LYS A 663 -32.74 -12.97 -14.06
CA LYS A 663 -32.54 -13.50 -15.43
C LYS A 663 -31.12 -13.20 -15.91
N LEU A 664 -30.38 -14.26 -16.25
CA LEU A 664 -28.97 -14.22 -16.67
C LEU A 664 -28.71 -14.92 -18.01
N ALA A 665 -29.74 -15.44 -18.67
CA ALA A 665 -29.60 -16.17 -19.92
C ALA A 665 -28.92 -15.36 -21.03
N GLY A 666 -28.01 -15.96 -21.79
CA GLY A 666 -27.29 -15.30 -22.89
C GLY A 666 -26.12 -14.40 -22.47
N ASN A 667 -25.43 -14.73 -21.38
CA ASN A 667 -24.19 -14.06 -20.94
C ASN A 667 -22.95 -14.93 -21.22
N GLU A 668 -21.81 -14.65 -20.59
CA GLU A 668 -20.55 -15.39 -20.71
C GLU A 668 -20.18 -16.11 -19.39
N ILE A 669 -21.17 -16.46 -18.57
CA ILE A 669 -21.00 -16.98 -17.21
C ILE A 669 -20.44 -18.40 -17.24
N ARG A 670 -19.41 -18.66 -16.41
CA ARG A 670 -18.68 -19.94 -16.31
C ARG A 670 -18.85 -20.67 -14.98
N ASP A 671 -19.19 -19.92 -13.94
CA ASP A 671 -19.34 -20.37 -12.56
C ASP A 671 -20.68 -19.86 -12.04
N VAL A 672 -21.55 -20.77 -11.60
CA VAL A 672 -22.89 -20.46 -11.07
C VAL A 672 -22.99 -20.66 -9.56
N ARG A 673 -21.91 -21.03 -8.88
CA ARG A 673 -21.90 -21.26 -7.42
C ARG A 673 -22.35 -20.05 -6.59
N PRO A 674 -22.02 -18.79 -6.94
CA PRO A 674 -22.58 -17.63 -6.24
C PRO A 674 -24.11 -17.55 -6.26
N LEU A 675 -24.77 -18.23 -7.21
CA LEU A 675 -26.22 -18.21 -7.38
C LEU A 675 -26.94 -19.30 -6.57
N ILE A 676 -26.23 -20.25 -5.96
CA ILE A 676 -26.83 -21.40 -5.24
C ILE A 676 -27.83 -20.94 -4.18
N GLN A 677 -27.47 -19.95 -3.36
CA GLN A 677 -28.34 -19.45 -2.29
C GLN A 677 -29.60 -18.74 -2.82
N LEU A 678 -29.56 -18.16 -4.03
CA LEU A 678 -30.75 -17.60 -4.70
C LEU A 678 -31.61 -18.69 -5.34
N GLY A 679 -30.98 -19.73 -5.92
CA GLY A 679 -31.65 -20.86 -6.56
C GLY A 679 -32.47 -21.77 -5.62
N GLN A 680 -32.33 -21.57 -4.30
CA GLN A 680 -33.18 -22.17 -3.27
C GLN A 680 -34.57 -21.54 -3.19
N TRP A 681 -34.74 -20.28 -3.64
CA TRP A 681 -35.99 -19.51 -3.45
C TRP A 681 -36.84 -19.42 -4.72
N PHE A 682 -36.21 -19.37 -5.90
CA PHE A 682 -36.91 -19.27 -7.19
C PHE A 682 -36.05 -19.83 -8.34
N THR A 683 -36.68 -20.11 -9.49
CA THR A 683 -35.98 -20.64 -10.67
C THR A 683 -35.16 -19.55 -11.38
N ILE A 684 -33.85 -19.77 -11.46
CA ILE A 684 -32.92 -18.86 -12.16
C ILE A 684 -32.66 -19.41 -13.57
N ASP A 685 -32.88 -18.57 -14.59
CA ASP A 685 -32.52 -18.89 -15.97
C ASP A 685 -31.13 -18.33 -16.31
N VAL A 686 -30.16 -19.23 -16.36
CA VAL A 686 -28.77 -18.99 -16.77
C VAL A 686 -28.48 -19.73 -18.09
N GLY A 687 -29.52 -20.07 -18.88
CA GLY A 687 -29.36 -20.80 -20.13
C GLY A 687 -28.71 -19.97 -21.26
N ARG A 688 -28.46 -20.61 -22.40
CA ARG A 688 -27.92 -19.98 -23.63
C ARG A 688 -26.60 -19.22 -23.47
N GLN A 689 -25.77 -19.50 -22.46
CA GLN A 689 -24.48 -18.79 -22.33
C GLN A 689 -23.63 -18.96 -23.60
N LYS A 690 -22.87 -17.92 -23.98
CA LYS A 690 -22.03 -17.90 -25.18
C LYS A 690 -20.58 -17.55 -24.81
N ILE A 691 -19.89 -18.51 -24.22
CA ILE A 691 -18.52 -18.32 -23.74
C ILE A 691 -17.55 -18.33 -24.93
N VAL A 692 -16.66 -17.35 -25.00
CA VAL A 692 -15.50 -17.37 -25.91
C VAL A 692 -14.22 -17.64 -25.11
N LEU A 693 -13.37 -18.54 -25.61
CA LEU A 693 -12.05 -18.84 -25.04
C LEU A 693 -10.93 -18.27 -25.92
N ASN A 694 -9.77 -18.06 -25.31
CA ASN A 694 -8.55 -17.69 -26.03
C ASN A 694 -8.10 -18.83 -26.97
N ASP A 695 -7.43 -18.46 -28.05
CA ASP A 695 -6.82 -19.38 -29.01
C ASP A 695 -5.92 -20.43 -28.33
N ALA A 696 -6.04 -21.69 -28.77
CA ALA A 696 -5.22 -22.81 -28.33
C ALA A 696 -4.66 -23.59 -29.54
N LYS A 697 -3.61 -24.39 -29.36
CA LYS A 697 -2.93 -25.07 -30.46
C LYS A 697 -3.56 -26.42 -30.81
N VAL A 698 -3.40 -26.84 -32.07
CA VAL A 698 -3.74 -28.22 -32.49
C VAL A 698 -3.03 -29.24 -31.60
N ASN A 699 -3.82 -30.19 -31.06
CA ASN A 699 -3.45 -31.20 -30.08
C ASN A 699 -2.99 -30.67 -28.70
N GLU A 700 -3.35 -29.44 -28.34
CA GLU A 700 -3.30 -28.96 -26.95
C GLU A 700 -4.42 -29.59 -26.11
N GLU A 701 -4.19 -29.74 -24.80
CA GLU A 701 -5.15 -30.33 -23.86
C GLU A 701 -5.83 -29.23 -23.04
N ILE A 702 -7.14 -29.08 -23.26
CA ILE A 702 -7.92 -27.91 -22.85
C ILE A 702 -8.94 -28.36 -21.81
N GLN A 703 -8.74 -27.96 -20.56
CA GLN A 703 -9.73 -28.16 -19.50
C GLN A 703 -11.00 -27.37 -19.82
N VAL A 704 -12.17 -28.00 -19.72
CA VAL A 704 -13.46 -27.31 -19.89
C VAL A 704 -13.64 -26.28 -18.75
N PRO A 705 -13.67 -24.97 -19.03
CA PRO A 705 -13.65 -23.94 -17.99
C PRO A 705 -15.09 -23.54 -17.64
N VAL A 706 -15.93 -24.53 -17.32
CA VAL A 706 -17.34 -24.38 -16.97
C VAL A 706 -17.67 -25.35 -15.84
N TYR A 707 -18.16 -24.81 -14.73
CA TYR A 707 -18.24 -25.52 -13.46
C TYR A 707 -19.67 -25.78 -13.01
N ASP A 708 -19.86 -26.86 -12.26
CA ASP A 708 -21.11 -27.21 -11.60
C ASP A 708 -21.31 -26.44 -10.27
N LEU A 709 -22.12 -26.98 -9.35
CA LEU A 709 -22.51 -26.33 -8.10
C LEU A 709 -21.53 -26.67 -6.96
N GLU A 710 -20.80 -27.77 -7.11
CA GLU A 710 -19.74 -28.25 -6.24
C GLU A 710 -18.42 -27.51 -6.58
N GLY A 711 -18.22 -27.18 -7.85
CA GLY A 711 -17.03 -26.52 -8.39
C GLY A 711 -16.17 -27.41 -9.27
N GLU A 712 -16.64 -28.61 -9.58
CA GLU A 712 -15.99 -29.54 -10.50
C GLU A 712 -16.39 -29.19 -11.94
N THR A 713 -15.77 -29.87 -12.90
CA THR A 713 -15.99 -29.60 -14.33
C THR A 713 -17.24 -30.31 -14.82
N ILE A 714 -18.19 -29.59 -15.46
CA ILE A 714 -19.43 -30.18 -15.97
C ILE A 714 -19.12 -31.36 -16.91
N GLU A 715 -19.61 -32.56 -16.58
CA GLU A 715 -19.38 -33.78 -17.36
C GLU A 715 -20.21 -33.84 -18.65
N ASN A 716 -21.43 -33.28 -18.64
CA ASN A 716 -22.37 -33.32 -19.77
C ASN A 716 -21.98 -32.33 -20.88
N ILE A 717 -20.93 -32.69 -21.61
CA ILE A 717 -20.32 -31.90 -22.68
C ILE A 717 -20.57 -32.55 -24.05
N LYS A 718 -21.15 -31.78 -24.95
CA LYS A 718 -21.46 -32.19 -26.33
C LYS A 718 -20.62 -31.41 -27.32
N LEU A 719 -19.55 -32.03 -27.80
CA LEU A 719 -18.76 -31.51 -28.92
C LEU A 719 -19.68 -31.32 -30.15
N THR A 720 -19.61 -30.14 -30.76
CA THR A 720 -20.43 -29.75 -31.92
C THR A 720 -19.59 -29.65 -33.19
N SER A 721 -18.32 -29.23 -33.07
CA SER A 721 -17.33 -29.34 -34.15
C SER A 721 -16.71 -30.75 -34.22
N GLU A 722 -16.27 -31.14 -35.41
CA GLU A 722 -15.59 -32.41 -35.65
C GLU A 722 -14.13 -32.43 -35.14
N ALA A 723 -13.53 -33.64 -35.12
CA ALA A 723 -12.11 -33.88 -34.84
C ALA A 723 -11.63 -33.47 -33.43
N GLY A 724 -12.55 -33.34 -32.47
CA GLY A 724 -12.26 -33.22 -31.04
C GLY A 724 -12.46 -34.55 -30.29
N THR A 725 -11.68 -34.76 -29.24
CA THR A 725 -11.88 -35.84 -28.25
C THR A 725 -12.07 -35.25 -26.87
N LEU A 726 -13.07 -35.73 -26.13
CA LEU A 726 -13.33 -35.41 -24.72
C LEU A 726 -12.93 -36.61 -23.84
N ASN A 727 -12.20 -36.37 -22.74
CA ASN A 727 -11.88 -37.38 -21.75
C ASN A 727 -11.69 -36.71 -20.37
N ASN A 728 -12.44 -37.11 -19.34
CA ASN A 728 -12.36 -36.58 -17.97
C ASN A 728 -12.26 -35.04 -17.89
N GLY A 729 -13.20 -34.30 -18.51
CA GLY A 729 -13.20 -32.82 -18.54
C GLY A 729 -12.19 -32.17 -19.50
N VAL A 730 -11.24 -32.93 -20.06
CA VAL A 730 -10.25 -32.43 -21.03
C VAL A 730 -10.77 -32.58 -22.46
N ILE A 731 -10.79 -31.50 -23.23
CA ILE A 731 -11.00 -31.51 -24.68
C ILE A 731 -9.66 -31.37 -25.40
N LYS A 732 -9.48 -32.12 -26.49
CA LYS A 732 -8.30 -32.07 -27.37
C LYS A 732 -8.74 -31.99 -28.82
N TRP A 733 -8.33 -30.95 -29.54
CA TRP A 733 -8.73 -30.71 -30.95
C TRP A 733 -7.59 -31.04 -31.91
N SER A 734 -7.85 -31.95 -32.85
CA SER A 734 -6.82 -32.47 -33.79
C SER A 734 -6.75 -31.74 -35.14
N THR A 735 -7.56 -30.69 -35.33
CA THR A 735 -7.56 -29.82 -36.53
C THR A 735 -7.76 -28.35 -36.15
N PRO A 736 -7.29 -27.38 -36.96
CA PRO A 736 -7.44 -25.95 -36.69
C PRO A 736 -8.84 -25.39 -37.01
N GLY A 737 -9.02 -24.09 -36.79
CA GLY A 737 -10.24 -23.31 -37.03
C GLY A 737 -11.14 -23.20 -35.80
N GLU A 738 -12.28 -22.49 -35.94
CA GLU A 738 -13.26 -22.32 -34.87
C GLU A 738 -13.86 -23.67 -34.45
N LYS A 739 -13.72 -24.00 -33.15
CA LYS A 739 -14.28 -25.18 -32.51
C LYS A 739 -15.36 -24.80 -31.52
N VAL A 740 -16.43 -25.58 -31.53
CA VAL A 740 -17.64 -25.33 -30.78
C VAL A 740 -18.04 -26.59 -30.01
N TYR A 741 -18.37 -26.41 -28.73
CA TYR A 741 -19.02 -27.44 -27.91
C TYR A 741 -20.12 -26.82 -27.06
N LYS A 742 -20.98 -27.68 -26.51
CA LYS A 742 -22.09 -27.28 -25.64
C LYS A 742 -21.97 -27.97 -24.29
N PHE A 743 -22.53 -27.33 -23.28
CA PHE A 743 -22.65 -27.86 -21.92
C PHE A 743 -24.08 -27.67 -21.42
N GLU A 744 -24.53 -28.57 -20.57
CA GLU A 744 -25.86 -28.52 -19.95
C GLU A 744 -25.80 -29.17 -18.56
N LEU A 745 -26.03 -28.39 -17.51
CA LEU A 745 -26.11 -28.89 -16.15
C LEU A 745 -27.50 -29.52 -15.96
N ASP A 746 -27.56 -30.85 -15.98
CA ASP A 746 -28.78 -31.61 -15.73
C ASP A 746 -28.88 -31.91 -14.23
N SER A 747 -29.62 -31.07 -13.49
CA SER A 747 -29.80 -31.19 -12.05
C SER A 747 -31.29 -31.17 -11.72
N GLU A 748 -31.82 -32.29 -11.21
CA GLU A 748 -33.19 -32.37 -10.69
C GLU A 748 -33.33 -31.72 -9.30
N GLU A 749 -32.22 -31.41 -8.62
CA GLU A 749 -32.22 -31.00 -7.21
C GLU A 749 -32.27 -29.48 -6.98
N ILE A 750 -31.81 -28.66 -7.93
CA ILE A 750 -31.63 -27.20 -7.74
C ILE A 750 -32.25 -26.40 -8.88
N SER A 751 -32.94 -25.30 -8.56
CA SER A 751 -33.73 -24.49 -9.50
C SER A 751 -32.92 -23.64 -10.51
N ILE A 752 -31.66 -23.97 -10.77
CA ILE A 752 -30.75 -23.20 -11.64
C ILE A 752 -30.60 -23.92 -12.98
N ARG A 753 -31.21 -23.35 -14.04
CA ARG A 753 -31.07 -23.90 -15.40
C ARG A 753 -29.84 -23.28 -16.07
N PHE A 754 -28.74 -24.03 -16.11
CA PHE A 754 -27.45 -23.60 -16.65
C PHE A 754 -27.06 -24.42 -17.88
N ASN A 755 -26.97 -23.76 -19.03
CA ASN A 755 -26.52 -24.38 -20.29
C ASN A 755 -25.94 -23.32 -21.23
N GLY A 756 -25.16 -23.76 -22.21
CA GLY A 756 -24.57 -22.83 -23.15
C GLY A 756 -23.76 -23.48 -24.28
N THR A 757 -23.07 -22.62 -25.01
CA THR A 757 -22.16 -22.95 -26.10
C THR A 757 -20.82 -22.26 -25.82
N VAL A 758 -19.74 -23.03 -25.91
CA VAL A 758 -18.37 -22.53 -25.82
C VAL A 758 -17.76 -22.52 -27.22
N ILE A 759 -17.06 -21.44 -27.55
CA ILE A 759 -16.40 -21.20 -28.82
C ILE A 759 -14.92 -20.92 -28.56
N GLN A 760 -14.04 -21.57 -29.33
CA GLN A 760 -12.59 -21.40 -29.23
C GLN A 760 -11.95 -21.51 -30.61
N ASN A 761 -11.04 -20.61 -30.97
CA ASN A 761 -10.24 -20.78 -32.18
C ASN A 761 -9.08 -21.74 -31.90
N ILE A 762 -8.83 -22.68 -32.82
CA ILE A 762 -7.67 -23.58 -32.73
C ILE A 762 -6.67 -23.23 -33.84
N VAL A 763 -5.47 -22.83 -33.45
CA VAL A 763 -4.40 -22.42 -34.36
C VAL A 763 -3.44 -23.57 -34.65
N GLU A 764 -2.85 -23.57 -35.85
CA GLU A 764 -1.83 -24.56 -36.19
C GLU A 764 -0.59 -24.44 -35.28
N LYS A 765 0.06 -25.57 -35.03
CA LYS A 765 1.29 -25.61 -34.24
C LYS A 765 2.45 -25.14 -35.10
N GLU A 766 2.85 -23.88 -34.95
CA GLU A 766 4.03 -23.33 -35.63
C GLU A 766 5.26 -24.22 -35.42
N GLU A 767 5.82 -24.71 -36.53
CA GLU A 767 7.15 -25.31 -36.54
C GLU A 767 8.21 -24.21 -36.49
N VAL A 768 8.99 -24.17 -35.41
CA VAL A 768 10.14 -23.27 -35.30
C VAL A 768 11.21 -23.72 -36.31
N LYS A 769 11.24 -23.04 -37.47
CA LYS A 769 12.29 -23.24 -38.47
C LYS A 769 13.52 -22.42 -38.11
N GLU A 770 14.67 -23.08 -37.98
CA GLU A 770 15.95 -22.41 -37.79
C GLU A 770 16.28 -21.49 -38.99
N PRO A 771 16.95 -20.34 -38.75
CA PRO A 771 17.25 -19.36 -39.79
C PRO A 771 18.40 -19.84 -40.69
N VAL A 772 18.07 -20.61 -41.72
CA VAL A 772 19.00 -20.92 -42.81
C VAL A 772 19.31 -19.64 -43.60
N LYS A 773 20.60 -19.29 -43.67
CA LYS A 773 21.08 -18.23 -44.56
C LYS A 773 21.07 -18.73 -45.99
N GLU A 774 20.39 -18.02 -46.89
CA GLU A 774 20.67 -18.10 -48.32
C GLU A 774 21.03 -16.72 -48.89
N VAL A 775 21.75 -16.76 -50.00
CA VAL A 775 22.35 -15.64 -50.72
C VAL A 775 21.74 -15.63 -52.14
N GLU A 776 22.07 -14.60 -52.92
CA GLU A 776 21.90 -14.51 -54.37
C GLU A 776 22.08 -15.88 -55.09
N GLU A 777 21.40 -16.20 -56.21
CA GLU A 777 21.27 -15.32 -57.38
C GLU A 777 20.10 -15.69 -58.34
N THR A 778 20.03 -14.96 -59.45
CA THR A 778 18.98 -14.77 -60.46
C THR A 778 18.46 -15.95 -61.30
N LYS A 779 17.17 -15.82 -61.69
CA LYS A 779 16.56 -16.02 -63.05
C LYS A 779 16.72 -17.35 -63.82
N GLU A 780 15.60 -17.81 -64.42
CA GLU A 780 15.43 -17.74 -65.89
C GLU A 780 13.94 -17.63 -66.31
N GLU A 781 13.67 -17.40 -67.60
CA GLU A 781 12.34 -17.12 -68.18
C GLU A 781 11.63 -18.39 -68.72
N VAL A 782 10.37 -18.28 -69.19
CA VAL A 782 9.96 -18.58 -70.60
C VAL A 782 8.42 -18.61 -70.82
N LYS A 783 7.93 -17.61 -71.58
CA LYS A 783 6.85 -17.62 -72.62
C LYS A 783 5.37 -18.02 -72.31
N GLU A 784 4.50 -17.05 -72.61
CA GLU A 784 3.13 -17.16 -73.19
C GLU A 784 3.11 -17.93 -74.57
N PRO A 785 2.01 -18.07 -75.40
CA PRO A 785 0.75 -17.30 -75.44
C PRO A 785 -0.56 -17.99 -75.96
N VAL A 786 -1.59 -17.13 -76.16
CA VAL A 786 -2.72 -17.19 -77.12
C VAL A 786 -4.11 -17.68 -76.64
N LYS A 787 -4.96 -16.72 -76.26
CA LYS A 787 -6.36 -16.41 -76.71
C LYS A 787 -7.46 -17.55 -76.77
N GLU A 788 -8.74 -17.38 -77.17
CA GLU A 788 -9.58 -16.35 -77.87
C GLU A 788 -11.04 -16.25 -77.34
N VAL A 789 -11.63 -15.03 -77.40
CA VAL A 789 -13.05 -14.71 -77.80
C VAL A 789 -14.19 -15.14 -76.82
N GLU A 790 -15.33 -14.44 -76.63
CA GLU A 790 -16.03 -13.35 -77.38
C GLU A 790 -16.63 -12.23 -76.46
N GLU A 791 -17.48 -11.36 -77.04
CA GLU A 791 -18.13 -10.17 -76.45
C GLU A 791 -19.39 -10.54 -75.59
N THR A 792 -20.13 -9.65 -74.90
CA THR A 792 -20.76 -8.37 -75.33
C THR A 792 -20.88 -7.30 -74.24
N LYS A 793 -20.83 -6.01 -74.64
CA LYS A 793 -21.26 -4.85 -73.84
C LYS A 793 -22.78 -4.59 -73.97
N GLU A 794 -23.36 -3.82 -73.04
CA GLU A 794 -24.19 -2.66 -73.43
C GLU A 794 -24.07 -1.47 -72.44
N GLU A 795 -24.55 -0.29 -72.85
CA GLU A 795 -24.11 1.06 -72.45
C GLU A 795 -25.26 2.07 -72.78
N VAL A 796 -25.49 3.28 -72.24
CA VAL A 796 -24.79 4.30 -71.41
C VAL A 796 -25.89 5.17 -70.72
N LYS A 797 -25.63 5.90 -69.59
CA LYS A 797 -26.00 7.35 -69.37
C LYS A 797 -25.99 7.89 -67.92
N GLU A 798 -25.22 8.96 -67.72
CA GLU A 798 -25.57 10.10 -66.82
C GLU A 798 -26.42 11.15 -67.58
N PRO A 799 -26.79 12.32 -66.99
CA PRO A 799 -25.89 13.49 -67.09
C PRO A 799 -25.86 14.51 -65.91
N THR A 800 -24.64 14.92 -65.55
CA THR A 800 -24.12 16.25 -65.12
C THR A 800 -25.03 17.49 -64.93
N LYS A 801 -24.75 18.29 -63.88
CA LYS A 801 -24.29 19.74 -63.88
C LYS A 801 -24.39 20.40 -62.47
N GLU A 802 -23.33 21.02 -61.91
CA GLU A 802 -22.87 22.45 -61.98
C GLU A 802 -23.76 23.46 -61.19
N VAL A 803 -23.28 24.53 -60.50
CA VAL A 803 -21.97 25.24 -60.48
C VAL A 803 -21.78 26.13 -59.19
N GLU A 804 -20.51 26.42 -58.78
CA GLU A 804 -19.89 27.55 -57.96
C GLU A 804 -20.63 28.22 -56.76
N GLU A 805 -20.03 28.84 -55.70
CA GLU A 805 -18.75 28.86 -54.91
C GLU A 805 -19.16 29.45 -53.49
N THR A 806 -18.40 29.91 -52.47
CA THR A 806 -17.00 30.37 -52.27
C THR A 806 -16.35 29.97 -50.92
N LYS A 807 -15.02 30.03 -50.89
CA LYS A 807 -14.01 30.37 -49.82
C LYS A 807 -14.54 31.08 -48.54
N GLU A 808 -13.93 30.97 -47.35
CA GLU A 808 -12.53 30.71 -46.89
C GLU A 808 -12.47 29.60 -45.78
N GLU A 809 -11.48 28.70 -45.69
CA GLU A 809 -10.16 28.80 -45.00
C GLU A 809 -10.24 29.24 -43.49
N VAL A 810 -9.64 28.59 -42.47
CA VAL A 810 -8.64 27.49 -42.33
C VAL A 810 -8.89 26.64 -41.05
N LYS A 811 -8.65 25.31 -41.05
CA LYS A 811 -8.07 24.54 -39.91
C LYS A 811 -7.60 23.13 -40.26
N GLU A 812 -6.83 22.52 -39.35
CA GLU A 812 -5.91 21.39 -39.58
C GLU A 812 -6.54 19.99 -39.39
N PRO A 813 -6.00 18.93 -40.03
CA PRO A 813 -6.41 17.54 -39.82
C PRO A 813 -5.56 16.82 -38.75
N ILE A 814 -6.22 16.06 -37.86
CA ILE A 814 -5.57 15.04 -37.03
C ILE A 814 -5.68 13.70 -37.75
N LYS A 815 -4.59 12.90 -37.76
CA LYS A 815 -4.61 11.50 -38.20
C LYS A 815 -4.83 10.58 -37.01
N GLU A 816 -5.65 9.56 -37.19
CA GLU A 816 -5.59 8.33 -36.39
C GLU A 816 -4.40 7.48 -36.86
N VAL A 817 -3.76 6.78 -35.91
CA VAL A 817 -2.72 5.77 -36.15
C VAL A 817 -2.97 4.61 -35.18
N GLU A 818 -2.85 3.38 -35.67
CA GLU A 818 -2.96 2.16 -34.86
C GLU A 818 -1.62 1.81 -34.22
N GLU A 819 -1.62 1.51 -32.92
CA GLU A 819 -0.57 0.72 -32.25
C GLU A 819 -1.29 -0.34 -31.40
N THR A 820 -1.40 -1.59 -31.88
CA THR A 820 -0.45 -2.71 -31.67
C THR A 820 -0.26 -3.09 -30.21
N LYS A 821 -0.67 -4.32 -29.87
CA LYS A 821 -0.34 -5.00 -28.61
C LYS A 821 0.93 -5.82 -28.79
N GLU A 822 1.82 -5.82 -27.82
CA GLU A 822 2.81 -6.89 -27.64
C GLU A 822 2.44 -7.77 -26.44
N GLU A 823 2.79 -9.06 -26.54
CA GLU A 823 2.75 -10.00 -25.42
C GLU A 823 4.09 -10.01 -24.69
N VAL A 824 4.07 -10.34 -23.39
CA VAL A 824 5.25 -10.88 -22.70
C VAL A 824 4.90 -12.24 -22.11
N LYS A 825 5.61 -13.28 -22.56
CA LYS A 825 5.57 -14.63 -21.99
C LYS A 825 6.88 -14.88 -21.23
N GLU A 826 6.81 -15.52 -20.07
CA GLU A 826 7.94 -16.13 -19.36
C GLU A 826 7.48 -17.50 -18.76
N PRO A 827 8.38 -18.44 -18.46
CA PRO A 827 8.07 -19.87 -18.60
C PRO A 827 7.80 -20.64 -17.29
N VAL A 828 7.14 -21.80 -17.44
CA VAL A 828 7.05 -22.87 -16.42
C VAL A 828 7.99 -24.02 -16.82
N LYS A 829 8.57 -24.71 -15.83
CA LYS A 829 9.32 -25.97 -16.01
C LYS A 829 8.54 -27.14 -15.40
N GLU A 830 8.61 -28.30 -16.04
CA GLU A 830 8.08 -29.59 -15.57
C GLU A 830 9.11 -30.35 -14.69
N VAL A 831 8.90 -31.68 -14.52
CA VAL A 831 9.72 -32.71 -13.83
C VAL A 831 9.38 -32.85 -12.32
N GLU A 832 8.95 -34.01 -11.79
CA GLU A 832 8.76 -35.37 -12.35
C GLU A 832 7.69 -36.20 -11.57
N GLU A 833 7.26 -37.35 -12.11
CA GLU A 833 6.43 -38.33 -11.38
C GLU A 833 7.23 -39.16 -10.35
N THR A 834 6.58 -39.68 -9.30
CA THR A 834 6.80 -41.06 -8.83
C THR A 834 5.50 -41.66 -8.28
N LYS A 835 5.32 -42.98 -8.42
CA LYS A 835 4.13 -43.74 -8.00
C LYS A 835 4.52 -44.86 -7.04
N GLU A 836 3.67 -45.11 -6.03
CA GLU A 836 3.39 -46.42 -5.38
C GLU A 836 2.10 -46.20 -4.54
N GLU A 837 0.96 -46.87 -4.78
CA GLU A 837 0.61 -48.26 -4.42
C GLU A 837 0.80 -48.51 -2.90
N VAL A 838 -0.15 -49.03 -2.09
CA VAL A 838 -1.01 -50.24 -2.23
C VAL A 838 -2.16 -50.26 -1.18
N LYS A 839 -3.36 -50.79 -1.54
CA LYS A 839 -4.46 -51.41 -0.68
C LYS A 839 -5.41 -50.59 0.24
N GLU A 840 -6.65 -50.49 -0.26
CA GLU A 840 -7.98 -50.88 0.30
C GLU A 840 -8.02 -52.10 1.29
N PRO A 841 -9.16 -52.55 1.91
CA PRO A 841 -10.60 -52.13 1.75
C PRO A 841 -11.47 -52.12 3.06
N VAL A 842 -12.81 -52.09 2.89
CA VAL A 842 -13.91 -52.49 3.83
C VAL A 842 -14.32 -51.39 4.86
N LYS A 843 -15.55 -50.83 4.87
CA LYS A 843 -16.89 -51.39 5.29
C LYS A 843 -16.92 -51.71 6.82
N GLU A 844 -17.99 -51.74 7.63
CA GLU A 844 -19.46 -51.56 7.52
C GLU A 844 -20.06 -51.50 8.98
N VAL A 845 -21.29 -51.07 9.33
CA VAL A 845 -22.48 -50.53 8.61
C VAL A 845 -23.43 -49.83 9.62
N GLU A 846 -24.27 -48.86 9.18
CA GLU A 846 -25.58 -48.42 9.77
C GLU A 846 -25.63 -47.88 11.25
N GLU A 847 -26.70 -47.27 11.78
CA GLU A 847 -28.05 -46.93 11.24
C GLU A 847 -28.60 -45.58 11.77
N THR A 848 -29.76 -45.21 11.21
CA THR A 848 -30.66 -44.04 11.38
C THR A 848 -31.22 -43.80 12.83
N LYS A 849 -32.12 -42.85 13.18
CA LYS A 849 -33.31 -42.31 12.48
C LYS A 849 -34.00 -41.11 13.20
N GLU A 850 -34.91 -40.44 12.48
CA GLU A 850 -36.08 -39.63 12.91
C GLU A 850 -35.88 -38.55 14.03
N GLU A 851 -36.00 -37.24 13.79
CA GLU A 851 -37.14 -36.41 13.30
C GLU A 851 -38.12 -35.87 14.38
N VAL A 852 -38.73 -34.72 14.05
CA VAL A 852 -39.97 -34.10 14.59
C VAL A 852 -39.87 -33.00 15.68
N LYS A 853 -39.76 -31.75 15.17
CA LYS A 853 -40.56 -30.51 15.47
C LYS A 853 -40.75 -30.00 16.92
N GLU A 854 -40.36 -28.74 17.11
CA GLU A 854 -41.10 -27.55 17.64
C GLU A 854 -42.43 -27.72 18.44
N PRO A 855 -42.82 -26.79 19.38
CA PRO A 855 -42.52 -25.34 19.32
C PRO A 855 -42.28 -24.54 20.65
N VAL A 856 -41.74 -23.32 20.50
CA VAL A 856 -42.07 -22.02 21.17
C VAL A 856 -42.65 -22.04 22.61
N LYS A 857 -41.97 -21.40 23.59
CA LYS A 857 -42.27 -20.01 24.07
C LYS A 857 -41.24 -19.44 25.11
N GLU A 858 -41.43 -18.17 25.48
CA GLU A 858 -40.57 -17.26 26.28
C GLU A 858 -40.51 -17.54 27.80
N VAL A 859 -39.51 -16.98 28.52
CA VAL A 859 -39.63 -16.04 29.69
C VAL A 859 -38.34 -15.89 30.56
N GLU A 860 -38.00 -14.62 30.84
CA GLU A 860 -37.26 -13.96 31.97
C GLU A 860 -36.05 -14.55 32.78
N GLU A 861 -35.01 -13.71 32.85
CA GLU A 861 -34.26 -13.18 34.02
C GLU A 861 -33.78 -14.03 35.24
N THR A 862 -32.45 -14.18 35.31
CA THR A 862 -31.54 -13.83 36.45
C THR A 862 -31.29 -14.72 37.69
N LYS A 863 -29.98 -14.91 37.93
CA LYS A 863 -29.20 -14.86 39.22
C LYS A 863 -29.35 -15.93 40.33
N GLY A 864 -28.18 -16.49 40.69
CA GLY A 864 -27.87 -17.15 41.98
C GLY A 864 -27.81 -18.69 41.93
N GLU A 865 -26.97 -19.38 42.70
CA GLU A 865 -25.81 -18.97 43.51
C GLU A 865 -24.91 -20.18 43.90
N VAL A 866 -23.60 -19.94 44.12
CA VAL A 866 -22.56 -20.72 44.86
C VAL A 866 -22.62 -22.28 44.99
N LYS A 867 -21.53 -22.99 44.63
CA LYS A 867 -20.68 -23.80 45.56
C LYS A 867 -19.51 -24.61 44.96
N GLU A 868 -18.41 -24.67 45.74
CA GLU A 868 -17.24 -25.56 45.61
C GLU A 868 -17.46 -26.91 46.33
N PRO A 869 -16.44 -27.81 46.36
CA PRO A 869 -15.96 -28.23 47.69
C PRO A 869 -14.43 -28.45 47.86
N VAL A 870 -13.82 -27.66 48.76
CA VAL A 870 -13.08 -28.06 49.99
C VAL A 870 -12.19 -29.32 50.01
N LYS A 871 -10.91 -29.14 50.45
CA LYS A 871 -10.12 -29.91 51.49
C LYS A 871 -8.64 -29.42 51.48
N GLU A 872 -7.72 -29.65 52.43
CA GLU A 872 -7.62 -29.77 53.92
C GLU A 872 -6.10 -30.02 54.23
N VAL A 873 -5.43 -29.67 55.35
CA VAL A 873 -5.62 -28.68 56.46
C VAL A 873 -4.34 -28.63 57.34
N GLU A 874 -4.09 -27.53 58.08
CA GLU A 874 -3.10 -27.37 59.20
C GLU A 874 -1.58 -27.52 58.89
N GLU A 875 -0.59 -26.96 59.64
CA GLU A 875 -0.47 -26.13 60.88
C GLU A 875 0.70 -25.09 60.69
N THR A 876 1.04 -24.09 61.54
CA THR A 876 0.37 -23.06 62.39
C THR A 876 1.44 -22.03 62.88
N LYS A 877 1.01 -20.88 63.47
CA LYS A 877 1.68 -20.08 64.56
C LYS A 877 3.06 -19.39 64.31
N GLU A 878 3.51 -18.32 64.97
CA GLU A 878 3.00 -17.22 65.87
C GLU A 878 4.17 -16.17 65.99
N GLU A 879 4.10 -14.89 66.41
CA GLU A 879 3.08 -13.90 66.85
C GLU A 879 3.71 -12.46 66.68
N VAL A 880 3.27 -11.44 67.45
CA VAL A 880 4.00 -10.21 67.85
C VAL A 880 3.92 -8.93 66.98
N LYS A 881 2.76 -8.27 67.11
CA LYS A 881 2.51 -6.90 67.68
C LYS A 881 3.12 -5.59 67.12
N GLU A 882 2.30 -4.54 67.29
CA GLU A 882 2.64 -3.10 67.35
C GLU A 882 3.40 -2.70 68.65
N PRO A 883 3.61 -1.38 68.92
CA PRO A 883 2.72 -0.75 69.91
C PRO A 883 2.28 0.71 69.62
N ALA A 884 1.18 1.15 70.25
CA ALA A 884 0.53 2.47 70.11
C ALA A 884 0.87 3.47 71.25
N LYS A 885 0.38 4.73 71.15
CA LYS A 885 0.31 5.71 72.27
C LYS A 885 -0.71 6.87 72.10
N GLU A 886 -1.25 7.31 73.25
CA GLU A 886 -1.52 8.69 73.76
C GLU A 886 -1.50 9.93 72.82
N VAL A 887 -2.27 11.03 73.01
CA VAL A 887 -3.48 11.45 73.80
C VAL A 887 -3.89 12.88 73.28
N GLY A 888 -4.97 13.60 73.61
CA GLY A 888 -6.04 13.53 74.63
C GLY A 888 -7.14 14.61 74.44
N GLU A 889 -7.36 15.48 75.44
CA GLU A 889 -8.47 16.49 75.51
C GLU A 889 -7.94 17.96 75.61
N THR A 890 -8.69 19.07 75.86
CA THR A 890 -10.10 19.38 76.24
C THR A 890 -10.51 20.85 75.89
N LYS A 891 -11.82 21.15 75.86
CA LYS A 891 -12.50 22.49 76.07
C LYS A 891 -12.34 23.61 74.99
N GLU A 892 -13.45 24.17 74.46
CA GLU A 892 -14.21 25.42 74.83
C GLU A 892 -13.45 26.74 74.50
N VAL A 893 -14.03 27.85 74.00
CA VAL A 893 -15.32 28.55 74.26
C VAL A 893 -15.79 29.39 73.02
N GLU A 894 -17.12 29.50 72.79
CA GLU A 894 -17.91 30.49 71.96
C GLU A 894 -17.53 30.78 70.48
N GLY A 895 -18.43 31.17 69.55
CA GLY A 895 -19.88 31.44 69.55
C GLY A 895 -20.17 32.55 68.50
N THR A 896 -21.10 32.46 67.54
CA THR A 896 -22.55 32.20 67.67
C THR A 896 -23.26 31.86 66.33
N LYS A 897 -24.30 30.99 66.42
CA LYS A 897 -25.66 31.01 65.79
C LYS A 897 -25.87 31.28 64.28
N GLU A 898 -26.64 30.49 63.51
CA GLU A 898 -28.10 30.14 63.61
C GLU A 898 -29.02 31.35 63.31
N GLU A 899 -30.19 31.28 62.64
CA GLU A 899 -31.01 30.17 62.11
C GLU A 899 -32.02 30.72 61.02
N VAL A 900 -32.32 30.03 59.91
CA VAL A 900 -33.55 29.24 59.57
C VAL A 900 -34.80 29.97 58.98
N LYS A 901 -35.29 29.44 57.83
CA LYS A 901 -36.67 29.43 57.24
C LYS A 901 -37.38 30.74 56.85
N GLU A 902 -37.73 30.97 55.57
CA GLU A 902 -38.80 30.40 54.70
C GLU A 902 -40.19 31.10 54.82
N ALA A 903 -40.63 31.81 53.77
CA ALA A 903 -42.06 31.88 53.33
C ALA A 903 -42.28 32.69 52.02
N THR A 904 -43.06 32.08 51.12
CA THR A 904 -43.88 32.52 49.96
C THR A 904 -44.64 33.87 50.04
N THR A 905 -45.13 34.56 48.97
CA THR A 905 -44.82 34.70 47.50
C THR A 905 -45.79 35.71 46.81
N ARG A 906 -45.31 36.43 45.78
CA ARG A 906 -46.04 37.01 44.60
C ARG A 906 -46.94 38.28 44.75
N LEU A 907 -47.17 38.90 43.58
CA LEU A 907 -47.87 40.18 43.26
C LEU A 907 -47.08 41.45 43.68
N ASP A 908 -47.00 42.55 42.90
CA ASP A 908 -47.48 42.81 41.52
C ASP A 908 -46.64 43.89 40.76
N GLN A 909 -47.18 44.46 39.67
CA GLN A 909 -46.50 45.18 38.55
C GLN A 909 -45.97 46.63 38.76
N GLU A 910 -45.25 47.13 37.73
CA GLU A 910 -44.77 48.50 37.44
C GLU A 910 -45.75 49.67 37.74
N PRO A 911 -45.27 50.92 37.98
CA PRO A 911 -45.16 51.91 36.86
C PRO A 911 -44.11 53.07 36.99
N LYS A 912 -43.67 53.63 35.83
CA LYS A 912 -43.40 55.08 35.50
C LYS A 912 -42.50 55.96 36.42
N GLY A 913 -41.89 57.08 36.01
CA GLY A 913 -41.83 57.84 34.75
C GLY A 913 -41.61 59.36 35.02
N ASP A 914 -41.19 60.15 34.02
CA ASP A 914 -41.01 61.63 34.00
C ASP A 914 -39.78 62.27 34.73
N ASN A 915 -39.28 63.48 34.38
CA ASN A 915 -39.03 64.11 33.05
C ASN A 915 -38.23 65.45 33.20
N GLN A 916 -37.53 65.90 32.15
CA GLN A 916 -37.50 67.29 31.57
C GLN A 916 -36.21 67.70 30.82
N VAL A 917 -36.37 67.97 29.51
CA VAL A 917 -35.76 69.03 28.65
C VAL A 917 -34.21 69.14 28.48
N GLY A 918 -33.75 69.28 27.21
CA GLY A 918 -32.35 69.53 26.80
C GLY A 918 -32.02 71.03 26.53
N PRO A 919 -31.14 71.44 25.57
CA PRO A 919 -30.50 70.63 24.50
C PRO A 919 -29.01 70.95 24.10
N MET A 920 -28.43 70.08 23.25
CA MET A 920 -27.41 70.33 22.19
C MET A 920 -25.93 70.72 22.50
N LYS A 921 -25.01 70.19 21.64
CA LYS A 921 -23.54 70.45 21.47
C LYS A 921 -22.56 69.81 22.49
N VAL A 922 -21.29 69.47 22.17
CA VAL A 922 -20.61 68.96 20.93
C VAL A 922 -19.18 68.47 21.32
N VAL A 923 -18.68 67.44 20.62
CA VAL A 923 -17.29 66.90 20.44
C VAL A 923 -16.08 67.58 21.14
N GLY A 924 -15.13 66.79 21.69
CA GLY A 924 -13.74 67.21 21.98
C GLY A 924 -12.78 66.09 22.49
N GLN A 925 -11.58 65.96 21.90
CA GLN A 925 -10.57 64.89 22.09
C GLN A 925 -9.45 65.20 23.13
N GLU A 926 -8.64 64.17 23.46
CA GLU A 926 -7.19 64.22 23.82
C GLU A 926 -6.75 64.85 25.18
N SER A 927 -5.57 64.54 25.79
CA SER A 927 -4.52 63.51 25.54
C SER A 927 -3.62 63.25 26.79
N THR A 928 -2.79 62.20 26.68
CA THR A 928 -1.57 61.77 27.43
C THR A 928 -0.76 62.77 28.30
N LYS A 929 0.00 62.25 29.29
CA LYS A 929 1.43 62.57 29.65
C LYS A 929 1.92 61.65 30.82
N GLU A 930 3.20 61.50 31.23
CA GLU A 930 4.56 61.55 30.62
C GLU A 930 5.63 61.25 31.74
N LYS A 931 6.92 61.05 31.38
CA LYS A 931 8.19 61.33 32.14
C LYS A 931 9.01 60.17 32.78
N ASP A 932 10.35 60.08 32.60
CA ASP A 932 11.30 60.93 31.82
C ASP A 932 12.53 60.22 31.17
N SER A 933 13.76 60.26 31.73
CA SER A 933 15.05 59.93 31.03
C SER A 933 16.20 59.63 32.05
N ASN A 934 17.52 59.44 31.78
CA ASN A 934 18.49 59.68 30.67
C ASN A 934 19.80 58.82 30.97
N LYS A 935 21.01 58.84 30.36
CA LYS A 935 21.72 59.62 29.29
C LYS A 935 22.94 58.85 28.69
N GLN A 936 23.23 59.08 27.39
CA GLN A 936 24.53 59.09 26.63
C GLN A 936 25.74 58.11 26.84
N HIS A 937 26.27 57.66 25.67
CA HIS A 937 27.69 57.41 25.26
C HIS A 937 28.50 56.09 25.54
N ALA A 938 28.60 55.25 24.49
CA ALA A 938 29.82 54.79 23.76
C ALA A 938 30.86 53.73 24.29
N LYS A 939 31.21 52.80 23.38
CA LYS A 939 32.47 52.00 23.16
C LYS A 939 32.91 50.82 24.08
N LYS A 940 32.71 49.59 23.54
CA LYS A 940 33.72 48.59 23.05
C LYS A 940 34.69 47.81 24.01
N GLN A 941 34.91 46.52 23.65
CA GLN A 941 36.01 45.57 24.00
C GLN A 941 36.00 44.96 25.43
N GLU A 942 35.87 43.62 25.58
CA GLU A 942 36.92 42.56 25.74
C GLU A 942 37.31 42.34 27.24
N GLU A 943 37.83 41.20 27.74
CA GLU A 943 38.42 39.98 27.15
C GLU A 943 38.43 38.78 28.17
N ASN A 944 38.63 37.53 27.70
CA ASN A 944 39.31 36.39 28.39
C ASN A 944 38.85 35.84 29.79
N GLN A 945 39.34 34.71 30.35
CA GLN A 945 39.56 33.31 29.86
C GLN A 945 39.95 32.37 31.06
N LYS A 946 39.99 31.03 30.86
CA LYS A 946 40.68 29.96 31.69
C LYS A 946 40.02 29.56 33.04
N SER A 947 40.29 28.39 33.67
CA SER A 947 40.67 26.99 33.26
C SER A 947 40.81 26.05 34.50
N LEU A 948 41.05 24.73 34.31
CA LEU A 948 41.46 23.68 35.32
C LEU A 948 40.33 23.12 36.23
N ALA A 949 40.37 21.89 36.80
CA ALA A 949 41.11 20.62 36.57
C ALA A 949 40.35 19.43 37.26
N ALA A 950 40.85 18.18 37.25
CA ALA A 950 40.03 16.96 37.52
C ALA A 950 40.62 15.83 38.42
N THR A 951 39.72 14.96 38.92
CA THR A 951 39.88 13.62 39.56
C THR A 951 38.61 12.77 39.27
N GLY A 952 38.41 11.48 39.61
CA GLY A 952 39.23 10.43 40.25
C GLY A 952 38.76 10.02 41.67
N GLY A 953 38.34 8.78 41.99
CA GLY A 953 38.05 7.60 41.15
C GLY A 953 37.81 6.27 41.92
N GLN A 954 37.22 5.26 41.22
CA GLN A 954 37.08 3.81 41.54
C GLN A 954 36.19 3.26 42.70
N ALA A 955 35.39 2.23 42.33
CA ALA A 955 35.02 0.98 43.06
C ALA A 955 34.11 1.04 44.33
N ASN A 956 33.41 -0.01 44.84
CA ASN A 956 32.87 -1.35 44.40
C ASN A 956 32.01 -1.97 45.59
N THR A 957 31.20 -3.05 45.56
CA THR A 957 30.49 -3.95 44.58
C THR A 957 29.43 -4.83 45.32
N SER A 958 28.51 -5.50 44.59
CA SER A 958 27.52 -6.55 45.03
C SER A 958 26.35 -6.08 45.93
N SER A 959 25.12 -6.65 45.90
CA SER A 959 24.45 -7.68 45.07
C SER A 959 22.96 -7.28 44.86
N LEU A 960 22.30 -7.46 43.70
CA LEU A 960 21.51 -8.66 43.28
C LEU A 960 20.61 -9.24 44.40
N LEU A 961 19.30 -9.48 44.22
CA LEU A 961 18.47 -9.61 43.00
C LEU A 961 17.12 -8.86 43.08
N SER A 962 16.64 -8.32 41.93
CA SER A 962 15.19 -8.17 41.59
C SER A 962 14.96 -7.51 40.21
N GLY A 963 15.73 -6.47 39.87
CA GLY A 963 15.45 -5.60 38.71
C GLY A 963 16.18 -5.95 37.42
N LEU A 964 15.76 -7.00 36.69
CA LEU A 964 16.32 -7.31 35.35
C LEU A 964 15.31 -7.39 34.19
N ALA A 965 14.01 -7.22 34.44
CA ALA A 965 12.98 -7.23 33.39
C ALA A 965 12.70 -5.84 32.76
N LEU A 966 13.22 -4.76 33.35
CA LEU A 966 12.76 -3.37 33.12
C LEU A 966 13.86 -2.46 32.52
N VAL A 967 14.93 -3.04 31.97
CA VAL A 967 16.11 -2.29 31.46
C VAL A 967 16.30 -2.43 29.95
N LEU A 968 15.78 -3.49 29.32
CA LEU A 968 15.91 -3.69 27.86
C LEU A 968 15.01 -2.75 27.04
N SER A 969 13.84 -2.34 27.56
CA SER A 969 12.99 -1.31 26.94
C SER A 969 13.57 0.11 27.03
N ALA A 970 14.49 0.36 27.98
CA ALA A 970 15.11 1.67 28.17
C ALA A 970 16.41 1.87 27.37
N LEU A 971 17.12 0.78 27.04
CA LEU A 971 18.42 0.87 26.37
C LEU A 971 18.32 1.11 24.85
N SER A 972 17.25 0.67 24.19
CA SER A 972 16.95 1.09 22.81
C SER A 972 16.80 2.61 22.73
N MET A 973 16.04 3.21 23.66
CA MET A 973 15.82 4.67 23.74
C MET A 973 17.10 5.47 24.08
N PHE A 974 18.06 4.89 24.82
CA PHE A 974 19.25 5.65 25.25
C PHE A 974 20.45 5.52 24.31
N VAL A 975 20.62 4.40 23.60
CA VAL A 975 21.60 4.31 22.48
C VAL A 975 21.23 5.29 21.37
N PHE A 976 19.93 5.50 21.13
CA PHE A 976 19.38 6.51 20.20
C PHE A 976 19.78 7.96 20.55
N ARG A 977 20.40 8.22 21.70
CA ARG A 977 20.73 9.58 22.18
C ARG A 977 22.22 9.90 22.30
N LYS A 978 23.13 9.01 21.84
CA LYS A 978 24.59 9.23 21.92
C LYS A 978 25.37 9.17 20.58
N ARG A 979 24.68 9.23 19.44
CA ARG A 979 25.25 9.65 18.13
C ARG A 979 24.96 11.14 17.79
N LEU A 980 24.51 11.93 18.79
CA LEU A 980 24.07 13.33 18.64
C LEU A 980 25.10 14.39 19.10
N PHE A 981 26.39 14.03 19.13
CA PHE A 981 27.52 14.96 19.29
C PHE A 981 28.67 14.44 18.43
N LYS A 982 28.77 14.99 17.21
CA LYS A 982 29.30 14.34 16.00
C LYS A 982 28.40 13.16 15.57
N LYS A 983 27.81 13.16 14.36
CA LYS A 983 27.77 14.23 13.35
C LYS A 983 26.63 15.19 13.68
#